data_AF-A0A969R388-F1
#
_entry.id   AF-A0A969R388-F1
#
_cell.length_a   1.000
_cell.length_b   1.000
_cell.length_c   1.000
_cell.angle_alpha   90.00
_cell.angle_beta   90.00
_cell.angle_gamma   90.00
#
_symmetry.space_group_name_H-M   'P 1'
#
loop_
_entity.id
_entity.type
_entity.pdbx_description
1 polymer ?
#
loop_
_entity_poly.entity_id
_entity_poly.type
_entity_poly.pdbx_seq_one_letter_code
_entity_poly.pdbx_strand_id
1 'polypeptide(L)'
;MMFSRSISLLMVAQLFYSLPAIATSPALSKTCRAELISEVYHRWNDINGTLLSDTLPRVARELENARRREDTEITLNTLDFAATYIAGQPNSLSRQDYSKLSAILDQMVKLARLLPSRYSLVKTNVLTKTGQAYQQIGQSEKAKPTLQLAAQASSGIQGSQTIAKAQVQLAEAWIAAKQFPEATTALNRAVEQTVKAKQDAYFHRETLSKIVTLYVQAEQPTRALTTLKLLSSRDYDPAVTLPAIATAYIKTKDPVAAKPILDPLLKQVLAVKDIEQRESQLMLIVVHYAPSGDLVKLQQIAAQLKRPNRYRAIASLAIAGEARNFNQTKLRTQALSQLISDIKAANIVDQFGGRFDNEWYGELNNLANLRNYQPELKIIITELRPINLLGMVLQDLINQKQFETARRMVPRPMPVQIDAAVNDESELWLDRIAIAQLQAGQPKPAETRIASENQDVRRLIRFAQAFHQAGNRPVATQIFNRASAIAKSMPEQAAIANALSQVGYSADPVLNALAASLRKESVISKRAELLLPLSPEFSDARSDYFALAERAGLTNQVEFITLARRNALSERRTEDAYRLISSPKQSPSENFDFVLQLIELHLSQGDFNRARSLLDLPVQTLLNAPESSKPPKVERSSIFHRTALNLARAGDSEAAIALAQYITPAKEREQLQQRLRCLTSL
;
A
#
# COMPACT_ATOMS: atom_id res chain seq x y z
N MET A 1 10.15 -44.84 66.36
CA MET A 1 9.29 -44.69 67.55
C MET A 1 9.49 -43.28 68.10
N MET A 2 8.38 -42.54 68.28
CA MET A 2 8.16 -41.34 69.13
C MET A 2 8.99 -40.06 68.84
N PHE A 3 8.37 -38.97 68.34
CA PHE A 3 7.72 -37.85 69.09
C PHE A 3 8.75 -37.02 69.90
N SER A 4 8.83 -35.67 69.91
CA SER A 4 7.84 -34.60 69.74
C SER A 4 8.53 -33.22 69.94
N ARG A 5 8.18 -32.20 69.11
CA ARG A 5 7.95 -30.74 69.42
C ARG A 5 9.08 -29.90 70.08
N SER A 6 9.34 -28.61 69.79
CA SER A 6 8.60 -27.54 69.10
C SER A 6 9.49 -26.27 68.91
N ILE A 7 9.36 -25.61 67.76
CA ILE A 7 9.10 -24.15 67.53
C ILE A 7 10.11 -23.10 68.08
N SER A 8 10.75 -22.32 67.18
CA SER A 8 10.43 -20.88 66.93
C SER A 8 11.48 -20.09 66.12
N LEU A 9 10.98 -19.45 65.05
CA LEU A 9 11.32 -18.13 64.48
C LEU A 9 12.80 -17.72 64.31
N LEU A 10 13.32 -17.79 63.07
CA LEU A 10 14.24 -16.79 62.48
C LEU A 10 14.56 -17.14 61.01
N MET A 11 13.64 -16.89 60.07
CA MET A 11 13.97 -16.83 58.62
C MET A 11 12.86 -16.10 57.82
N VAL A 12 12.76 -14.77 57.93
CA VAL A 12 12.19 -13.91 56.87
C VAL A 12 12.84 -12.53 57.01
N ALA A 13 13.99 -12.30 56.38
CA ALA A 13 14.51 -10.96 56.04
C ALA A 13 15.87 -11.08 55.32
N GLN A 14 15.90 -11.53 54.07
CA GLN A 14 17.00 -11.28 53.13
C GLN A 14 16.64 -11.89 51.76
N LEU A 15 15.75 -11.23 51.01
CA LEU A 15 15.55 -11.46 49.56
C LEU A 15 14.69 -10.35 48.93
N PHE A 16 14.85 -9.11 49.41
CA PHE A 16 14.42 -7.90 48.70
C PHE A 16 15.66 -7.00 48.59
N TYR A 17 15.76 -6.26 47.49
CA TYR A 17 16.88 -5.39 47.05
C TYR A 17 17.90 -6.04 46.12
N SER A 18 17.52 -6.17 44.85
CA SER A 18 18.23 -5.51 43.75
C SER A 18 17.39 -5.53 42.47
N LEU A 19 16.21 -4.89 42.50
CA LEU A 19 15.65 -4.32 41.28
C LEU A 19 16.43 -3.02 41.02
N PRO A 20 16.96 -2.78 39.82
CA PRO A 20 17.46 -1.45 39.51
C PRO A 20 16.29 -0.48 39.71
N ALA A 21 16.45 0.46 40.65
CA ALA A 21 15.55 1.58 40.78
C ALA A 21 15.56 2.28 39.42
N ILE A 22 14.45 2.16 38.67
CA ILE A 22 14.18 3.04 37.54
C ILE A 22 14.15 4.41 38.17
N ALA A 23 15.22 5.19 37.98
CA ALA A 23 15.23 6.60 38.32
C ALA A 23 14.02 7.19 37.58
N THR A 24 12.97 7.54 38.31
CA THR A 24 11.77 8.12 37.71
C THR A 24 12.22 9.43 37.08
N SER A 25 12.37 9.43 35.76
CA SER A 25 12.56 10.64 34.97
C SER A 25 11.54 11.68 35.44
N PRO A 26 11.93 12.95 35.65
CA PRO A 26 11.00 13.98 36.08
C PRO A 26 9.80 13.99 35.14
N ALA A 27 8.60 13.81 35.70
CA ALA A 27 7.39 13.71 34.90
C ALA A 27 7.26 14.93 33.98
N LEU A 28 7.16 14.71 32.67
CA LEU A 28 6.95 15.78 31.70
C LEU A 28 5.73 16.60 32.11
N SER A 29 5.86 17.93 32.04
CA SER A 29 4.72 18.82 32.28
C SER A 29 3.59 18.52 31.28
N LYS A 30 2.34 18.75 31.67
CA LYS A 30 1.16 18.57 30.79
C LYS A 30 1.32 19.32 29.46
N THR A 31 1.88 20.53 29.51
CA THR A 31 2.15 21.36 28.33
C THR A 31 3.21 20.72 27.43
N CYS A 32 4.34 20.27 27.98
CA CYS A 32 5.36 19.58 27.19
C CYS A 32 4.84 18.30 26.55
N ARG A 33 4.00 17.54 27.28
CA ARG A 33 3.42 16.32 26.74
C ARG A 33 2.49 16.60 25.55
N ALA A 34 1.59 17.57 25.66
CA ALA A 34 0.69 17.94 24.57
C ALA A 34 1.47 18.34 23.30
N GLU A 35 2.54 19.11 23.49
CA GLU A 35 3.42 19.55 22.40
C GLU A 35 4.14 18.37 21.72
N LEU A 36 4.70 17.47 22.53
CA LEU A 36 5.39 16.27 22.03
C LEU A 36 4.43 15.31 21.33
N ILE A 37 3.19 15.18 21.80
CA ILE A 37 2.16 14.40 21.14
C ILE A 37 1.81 15.03 19.79
N SER A 38 1.54 16.34 19.74
CA SER A 38 1.24 17.04 18.48
C SER A 38 2.35 16.85 17.44
N GLU A 39 3.60 16.91 17.88
CA GLU A 39 4.76 16.66 17.02
C GLU A 39 4.82 15.19 16.54
N VAL A 40 4.51 14.21 17.39
CA VAL A 40 4.39 12.80 16.99
C VAL A 40 3.30 12.64 15.92
N TYR A 41 2.14 13.26 16.09
CA TYR A 41 1.07 13.26 15.07
C TYR A 41 1.56 13.79 13.72
N HIS A 42 2.28 14.92 13.71
CA HIS A 42 2.84 15.48 12.49
C HIS A 42 3.78 14.50 11.77
N ARG A 43 4.73 13.91 12.50
CA ARG A 43 5.68 12.96 11.92
C ARG A 43 5.01 11.70 11.39
N TRP A 44 3.95 11.21 12.05
CA TRP A 44 3.17 10.08 11.56
C TRP A 44 2.34 10.41 10.31
N ASN A 45 1.83 11.63 10.19
CA ASN A 45 1.18 12.08 8.96
C ASN A 45 2.16 12.09 7.78
N ASP A 46 3.42 12.48 8.01
CA ASP A 46 4.47 12.44 6.98
C ASP A 46 4.82 11.01 6.57
N ILE A 47 4.79 10.06 7.50
CA ILE A 47 5.01 8.63 7.25
C ILE A 47 3.86 8.01 6.43
N ASN A 48 2.61 8.33 6.77
CA ASN A 48 1.42 7.72 6.16
C ASN A 48 1.28 7.99 4.65
N GLY A 49 1.91 9.04 4.12
CA GLY A 49 1.89 9.40 2.70
C GLY A 49 2.92 8.68 1.81
N THR A 50 3.65 7.67 2.34
CA THR A 50 4.76 7.01 1.64
C THR A 50 4.68 5.48 1.72
N LEU A 51 5.31 4.79 0.76
CA LEU A 51 5.37 3.33 0.71
C LEU A 51 6.03 2.77 1.97
N LEU A 52 5.45 1.70 2.53
CA LEU A 52 5.93 1.09 3.78
C LEU A 52 7.42 0.72 3.74
N SER A 53 7.94 0.23 2.61
CA SER A 53 9.36 -0.12 2.45
C SER A 53 10.30 1.04 2.79
N ASP A 54 9.93 2.25 2.39
CA ASP A 54 10.76 3.44 2.49
C ASP A 54 10.68 4.08 3.88
N THR A 55 9.65 3.73 4.66
CA THR A 55 9.35 4.33 5.96
C THR A 55 9.70 3.45 7.15
N LEU A 56 10.00 2.15 6.95
CA LEU A 56 10.41 1.26 8.05
C LEU A 56 11.50 1.89 8.96
N PRO A 57 12.57 2.54 8.43
CA PRO A 57 13.56 3.20 9.28
C PRO A 57 12.99 4.33 10.13
N ARG A 58 11.97 5.05 9.64
CA ARG A 58 11.30 6.14 10.37
C ARG A 58 10.37 5.59 11.45
N VAL A 59 9.64 4.51 11.16
CA VAL A 59 8.81 3.81 12.16
C VAL A 59 9.67 3.29 13.31
N ALA A 60 10.79 2.61 12.99
CA ALA A 60 11.74 2.13 14.00
C ALA A 60 12.25 3.27 14.89
N ARG A 61 12.52 4.43 14.29
CA ARG A 61 12.97 5.63 15.01
C ARG A 61 11.90 6.20 15.94
N GLU A 62 10.65 6.30 15.50
CA GLU A 62 9.57 6.78 16.37
C GLU A 62 9.35 5.86 17.57
N LEU A 63 9.44 4.54 17.38
CA LEU A 63 9.37 3.57 18.47
C LEU A 63 10.56 3.71 19.44
N GLU A 64 11.77 3.91 18.93
CA GLU A 64 12.95 4.17 19.76
C GLU A 64 12.83 5.50 20.52
N ASN A 65 12.29 6.55 19.89
CA ASN A 65 12.01 7.83 20.54
C ASN A 65 10.98 7.67 21.67
N ALA A 66 9.91 6.93 21.43
CA ALA A 66 8.94 6.60 22.47
C ALA A 66 9.57 5.83 23.63
N ARG A 67 10.45 4.86 23.33
CA ARG A 67 11.20 4.10 24.34
C ARG A 67 12.06 4.99 25.22
N ARG A 68 12.86 5.87 24.63
CA ARG A 68 13.77 6.78 25.35
C ARG A 68 13.05 7.78 26.24
N ARG A 69 11.84 8.20 25.83
CA ARG A 69 11.03 9.18 26.56
C ARG A 69 10.46 8.64 27.86
N GLU A 70 10.24 7.33 27.94
CA GLU A 70 9.61 6.66 29.08
C GLU A 70 8.23 7.24 29.48
N ASP A 71 7.60 8.04 28.61
CA ASP A 71 6.26 8.60 28.82
C ASP A 71 5.20 7.66 28.24
N THR A 72 4.28 7.23 29.09
CA THR A 72 3.25 6.25 28.74
C THR A 72 2.28 6.76 27.67
N GLU A 73 1.94 8.05 27.66
CA GLU A 73 0.96 8.61 26.73
C GLU A 73 1.57 8.78 25.33
N ILE A 74 2.83 9.23 25.26
CA ILE A 74 3.58 9.29 24.01
C ILE A 74 3.80 7.87 23.45
N THR A 75 4.16 6.92 24.31
CA THR A 75 4.33 5.51 23.92
C THR A 75 3.03 4.92 23.39
N LEU A 76 1.91 5.20 24.04
CA LEU A 76 0.59 4.74 23.63
C LEU A 76 0.21 5.26 22.23
N ASN A 77 0.33 6.56 21.99
CA ASN A 77 0.03 7.15 20.69
C ASN A 77 0.94 6.59 19.59
N THR A 78 2.25 6.50 19.86
CA THR A 78 3.23 5.97 18.91
C THR A 78 2.93 4.51 18.54
N LEU A 79 2.56 3.68 19.52
CA LEU A 79 2.21 2.28 19.28
C LEU A 79 0.92 2.13 18.48
N ASP A 80 -0.10 2.93 18.77
CA ASP A 80 -1.38 2.88 18.04
C ASP A 80 -1.20 3.27 16.57
N PHE A 81 -0.39 4.31 16.31
CA PHE A 81 0.00 4.71 14.97
C PHE A 81 0.79 3.62 14.26
N ALA A 82 1.86 3.11 14.88
CA ALA A 82 2.70 2.07 14.29
C ALA A 82 1.88 0.82 13.95
N ALA A 83 1.02 0.37 14.86
CA ALA A 83 0.18 -0.80 14.63
C ALA A 83 -0.80 -0.59 13.48
N THR A 84 -1.43 0.59 13.39
CA THR A 84 -2.36 0.91 12.31
C THR A 84 -1.65 1.01 10.95
N TYR A 85 -0.49 1.67 10.91
CA TYR A 85 0.29 1.82 9.70
C TYR A 85 0.81 0.47 9.17
N ILE A 86 1.40 -0.35 10.04
CA ILE A 86 1.95 -1.66 9.65
C ILE A 86 0.86 -2.64 9.23
N ALA A 87 -0.25 -2.72 9.98
CA ALA A 87 -1.33 -3.67 9.68
C ALA A 87 -2.01 -3.40 8.32
N GLY A 88 -1.94 -2.17 7.82
CA GLY A 88 -2.57 -1.78 6.56
C GLY A 88 -1.79 -2.18 5.30
N GLN A 89 -0.48 -2.44 5.38
CA GLN A 89 0.38 -2.58 4.18
C GLN A 89 1.43 -3.71 4.18
N PRO A 90 1.26 -4.85 4.87
CA PRO A 90 2.31 -5.88 4.93
C PRO A 90 2.61 -6.52 3.57
N ASN A 91 1.63 -6.56 2.66
CA ASN A 91 1.76 -7.17 1.32
C ASN A 91 2.52 -6.29 0.31
N SER A 92 2.82 -5.02 0.62
CA SER A 92 3.63 -4.15 -0.24
C SER A 92 5.13 -4.36 -0.05
N LEU A 93 5.54 -5.13 0.96
CA LEU A 93 6.94 -5.36 1.30
C LEU A 93 7.56 -6.49 0.50
N SER A 94 8.82 -6.28 0.10
CA SER A 94 9.65 -7.34 -0.45
C SER A 94 10.16 -8.27 0.66
N ARG A 95 10.59 -9.48 0.31
CA ARG A 95 11.22 -10.40 1.28
C ARG A 95 12.45 -9.81 1.97
N GLN A 96 13.14 -8.86 1.33
CA GLN A 96 14.32 -8.20 1.91
C GLN A 96 13.94 -7.31 3.11
N ASP A 97 12.71 -6.80 3.14
CA ASP A 97 12.22 -5.90 4.19
C ASP A 97 11.72 -6.64 5.44
N TYR A 98 11.50 -7.96 5.35
CA TYR A 98 10.92 -8.75 6.44
C TYR A 98 11.79 -8.76 7.70
N SER A 99 13.12 -8.73 7.55
CA SER A 99 14.05 -8.65 8.68
C SER A 99 13.91 -7.32 9.44
N LYS A 100 13.81 -6.20 8.72
CA LYS A 100 13.61 -4.85 9.28
C LYS A 100 12.25 -4.75 9.96
N LEU A 101 11.19 -5.24 9.31
CA LEU A 101 9.85 -5.26 9.88
C LEU A 101 9.82 -6.12 11.16
N SER A 102 10.43 -7.30 11.16
CA SER A 102 10.51 -8.14 12.36
C SER A 102 11.12 -7.41 13.56
N ALA A 103 12.21 -6.65 13.36
CA ALA A 103 12.83 -5.87 14.42
C ALA A 103 11.91 -4.76 14.97
N ILE A 104 11.14 -4.11 14.10
CA ILE A 104 10.12 -3.11 14.47
C ILE A 104 9.02 -3.75 15.30
N LEU A 105 8.51 -4.91 14.86
CA LEU A 105 7.49 -5.66 15.59
C LEU A 105 8.01 -6.09 16.97
N ASP A 106 9.28 -6.50 17.09
CA ASP A 106 9.89 -6.85 18.38
C ASP A 106 9.89 -5.65 19.33
N GLN A 107 10.21 -4.45 18.83
CA GLN A 107 10.15 -3.21 19.61
C GLN A 107 8.73 -2.87 20.05
N MET A 108 7.73 -3.04 19.17
CA MET A 108 6.33 -2.81 19.51
C MET A 108 5.86 -3.74 20.62
N VAL A 109 6.21 -5.04 20.56
CA VAL A 109 5.87 -5.99 21.65
C VAL A 109 6.52 -5.56 22.96
N LYS A 110 7.81 -5.17 22.94
CA LYS A 110 8.53 -4.72 24.14
C LYS A 110 7.85 -3.51 24.77
N LEU A 111 7.53 -2.49 23.99
CA LEU A 111 6.86 -1.28 24.47
C LEU A 111 5.43 -1.55 24.95
N ALA A 112 4.66 -2.36 24.21
CA ALA A 112 3.29 -2.70 24.60
C ALA A 112 3.24 -3.44 25.94
N ARG A 113 4.24 -4.28 26.26
CA ARG A 113 4.33 -4.96 27.56
C ARG A 113 4.42 -3.98 28.73
N LEU A 114 5.11 -2.85 28.55
CA LEU A 114 5.29 -1.81 29.56
C LEU A 114 4.02 -0.98 29.82
N LEU A 115 3.01 -1.05 28.94
CA LEU A 115 1.76 -0.31 29.13
C LEU A 115 0.98 -0.83 30.36
N PRO A 116 0.55 0.06 31.27
CA PRO A 116 -0.30 -0.26 32.41
C PRO A 116 -1.65 -0.88 32.02
N SER A 117 -2.27 -1.62 32.95
CA SER A 117 -3.56 -2.30 32.75
C SER A 117 -4.72 -1.38 32.36
N ARG A 118 -4.71 -0.11 32.78
CA ARG A 118 -5.72 0.88 32.35
C ARG A 118 -5.73 1.14 30.84
N TYR A 119 -4.68 0.76 30.12
CA TYR A 119 -4.58 0.86 28.65
C TYR A 119 -4.77 -0.50 27.94
N SER A 120 -5.48 -1.43 28.58
CA SER A 120 -5.69 -2.79 28.07
C SER A 120 -6.25 -2.84 26.65
N LEU A 121 -7.09 -1.88 26.25
CA LEU A 121 -7.64 -1.83 24.88
C LEU A 121 -6.54 -1.61 23.84
N VAL A 122 -5.78 -0.53 23.98
CA VAL A 122 -4.69 -0.21 23.03
C VAL A 122 -3.64 -1.32 23.05
N LYS A 123 -3.27 -1.80 24.25
CA LYS A 123 -2.33 -2.91 24.41
C LYS A 123 -2.79 -4.17 23.66
N THR A 124 -4.06 -4.53 23.79
CA THR A 124 -4.65 -5.68 23.08
C THR A 124 -4.60 -5.45 21.56
N ASN A 125 -5.04 -4.29 21.08
CA ASN A 125 -5.10 -3.98 19.65
C ASN A 125 -3.70 -4.00 19.01
N VAL A 126 -2.72 -3.35 19.63
CA VAL A 126 -1.33 -3.29 19.17
C VAL A 126 -0.75 -4.70 19.10
N LEU A 127 -0.89 -5.50 20.16
CA LEU A 127 -0.37 -6.88 20.19
C LEU A 127 -1.07 -7.79 19.17
N THR A 128 -2.39 -7.66 18.99
CA THR A 128 -3.15 -8.41 17.98
C THR A 128 -2.64 -8.09 16.56
N LYS A 129 -2.53 -6.81 16.20
CA LYS A 129 -2.01 -6.37 14.90
C LYS A 129 -0.55 -6.80 14.68
N THR A 130 0.27 -6.72 15.73
CA THR A 130 1.67 -7.16 15.70
C THR A 130 1.77 -8.67 15.46
N GLY A 131 0.93 -9.47 16.11
CA GLY A 131 0.85 -10.91 15.89
C GLY A 131 0.41 -11.27 14.46
N GLN A 132 -0.54 -10.54 13.89
CA GLN A 132 -0.93 -10.69 12.48
C GLN A 132 0.22 -10.36 11.53
N ALA A 133 0.94 -9.26 11.79
CA ALA A 133 2.09 -8.86 10.98
C ALA A 133 3.21 -9.91 11.00
N TYR A 134 3.51 -10.50 12.17
CA TYR A 134 4.44 -11.63 12.25
C TYR A 134 3.99 -12.81 11.39
N GLN A 135 2.71 -13.17 11.43
CA GLN A 135 2.17 -14.27 10.63
C GLN A 135 2.32 -14.00 9.13
N GLN A 136 2.10 -12.76 8.68
CA GLN A 136 2.20 -12.36 7.27
C GLN A 136 3.63 -12.43 6.73
N ILE A 137 4.63 -12.13 7.55
CA ILE A 137 6.06 -12.28 7.19
C ILE A 137 6.61 -13.69 7.46
N GLY A 138 5.75 -14.64 7.83
CA GLY A 138 6.13 -16.05 8.03
C GLY A 138 6.79 -16.37 9.38
N GLN A 139 6.75 -15.46 10.36
CA GLN A 139 7.32 -15.64 11.71
C GLN A 139 6.27 -16.16 12.71
N SER A 140 5.70 -17.34 12.40
CA SER A 140 4.64 -17.94 13.21
C SER A 140 5.07 -18.23 14.66
N GLU A 141 6.36 -18.46 14.90
CA GLU A 141 6.96 -18.67 16.22
C GLU A 141 6.87 -17.44 17.13
N LYS A 142 6.88 -16.22 16.55
CA LYS A 142 6.67 -14.97 17.29
C LYS A 142 5.21 -14.54 17.33
N ALA A 143 4.42 -14.89 16.30
CA ALA A 143 3.01 -14.55 16.21
C ALA A 143 2.21 -15.12 17.39
N LYS A 144 2.30 -16.43 17.64
CA LYS A 144 1.55 -17.11 18.70
C LYS A 144 1.76 -16.52 20.10
N PRO A 145 2.99 -16.38 20.64
CA PRO A 145 3.19 -15.80 21.96
C PRO A 145 2.75 -14.33 22.03
N THR A 146 2.86 -13.58 20.93
CA THR A 146 2.37 -12.19 20.88
C THR A 146 0.84 -12.12 20.99
N LEU A 147 0.12 -13.00 20.30
CA LEU A 147 -1.34 -13.10 20.40
C LEU A 147 -1.80 -13.63 21.76
N GLN A 148 -1.02 -14.47 22.44
CA GLN A 148 -1.29 -14.85 23.84
C GLN A 148 -1.22 -13.65 24.78
N LEU A 149 -0.23 -12.77 24.59
CA LEU A 149 -0.14 -11.52 25.36
C LEU A 149 -1.33 -10.59 25.07
N ALA A 150 -1.79 -10.53 23.81
CA ALA A 150 -3.01 -9.79 23.46
C ALA A 150 -4.24 -10.36 24.18
N ALA A 151 -4.40 -11.69 24.20
CA ALA A 151 -5.47 -12.36 24.91
C ALA A 151 -5.45 -12.07 26.42
N GLN A 152 -4.27 -12.08 27.04
CA GLN A 152 -4.11 -11.72 28.45
C GLN A 152 -4.45 -10.25 28.70
N ALA A 153 -3.98 -9.32 27.87
CA ALA A 153 -4.30 -7.90 27.99
C ALA A 153 -5.81 -7.63 27.85
N SER A 154 -6.51 -8.41 27.02
CA SER A 154 -7.93 -8.21 26.76
C SER A 154 -8.84 -8.37 27.98
N SER A 155 -8.37 -9.02 29.05
CA SER A 155 -9.15 -9.20 30.28
C SER A 155 -9.36 -7.90 31.05
N GLY A 156 -8.50 -6.89 30.86
CA GLY A 156 -8.61 -5.58 31.50
C GLY A 156 -9.46 -4.56 30.74
N ILE A 157 -10.03 -4.93 29.59
CA ILE A 157 -10.91 -4.06 28.79
C ILE A 157 -12.27 -3.94 29.47
N GLN A 158 -12.80 -2.71 29.52
CA GLN A 158 -14.13 -2.41 30.05
C GLN A 158 -15.12 -2.06 28.92
N GLY A 159 -16.41 -2.31 29.18
CA GLY A 159 -17.50 -2.04 28.25
C GLY A 159 -17.74 -3.17 27.24
N SER A 160 -18.96 -3.71 27.21
CA SER A 160 -19.29 -4.91 26.44
C SER A 160 -19.02 -4.74 24.93
N GLN A 161 -19.37 -3.59 24.35
CA GLN A 161 -19.09 -3.31 22.92
C GLN A 161 -17.60 -3.32 22.62
N THR A 162 -16.80 -2.66 23.45
CA THR A 162 -15.34 -2.56 23.32
C THR A 162 -14.68 -3.94 23.45
N ILE A 163 -15.12 -4.74 24.43
CA ILE A 163 -14.63 -6.11 24.60
C ILE A 163 -14.97 -6.95 23.36
N ALA A 164 -16.22 -6.90 22.88
CA ALA A 164 -16.62 -7.66 21.70
C ALA A 164 -15.78 -7.31 20.47
N LYS A 165 -15.55 -6.01 20.18
CA LYS A 165 -14.69 -5.58 19.06
C LYS A 165 -13.26 -6.11 19.19
N ALA A 166 -12.65 -6.00 20.36
CA ALA A 166 -11.30 -6.50 20.60
C ALA A 166 -11.20 -8.02 20.46
N GLN A 167 -12.20 -8.76 20.95
CA GLN A 167 -12.25 -10.23 20.83
C GLN A 167 -12.47 -10.69 19.40
N VAL A 168 -13.27 -9.98 18.60
CA VAL A 168 -13.42 -10.24 17.16
C VAL A 168 -12.08 -10.09 16.44
N GLN A 169 -11.35 -8.99 16.68
CA GLN A 169 -10.03 -8.77 16.07
C GLN A 169 -9.02 -9.83 16.51
N LEU A 170 -9.05 -10.23 17.78
CA LEU A 170 -8.19 -11.29 18.29
C LEU A 170 -8.51 -12.65 17.65
N ALA A 171 -9.80 -12.97 17.46
CA ALA A 171 -10.20 -14.17 16.76
C ALA A 171 -9.75 -14.19 15.29
N GLU A 172 -9.85 -13.07 14.57
CA GLU A 172 -9.32 -12.92 13.21
C GLU A 172 -7.82 -13.23 13.16
N ALA A 173 -7.06 -12.69 14.11
CA ALA A 173 -5.63 -12.95 14.21
C ALA A 173 -5.33 -14.43 14.49
N TRP A 174 -6.09 -15.07 15.38
CA TRP A 174 -5.94 -16.50 15.66
C TRP A 174 -6.29 -17.39 14.47
N ILE A 175 -7.34 -17.05 13.71
CA ILE A 175 -7.73 -17.75 12.48
C ILE A 175 -6.61 -17.63 11.44
N ALA A 176 -6.05 -16.44 11.24
CA ALA A 176 -4.92 -16.23 10.33
C ALA A 176 -3.68 -17.05 10.74
N ALA A 177 -3.47 -17.23 12.05
CA ALA A 177 -2.42 -18.09 12.62
C ALA A 177 -2.80 -19.59 12.69
N LYS A 178 -3.96 -19.98 12.14
CA LYS A 178 -4.52 -21.36 12.17
C LYS A 178 -4.64 -21.95 13.59
N GLN A 179 -4.85 -21.11 14.60
CA GLN A 179 -5.09 -21.51 15.99
C GLN A 179 -6.60 -21.48 16.28
N PHE A 180 -7.34 -22.42 15.71
CA PHE A 180 -8.81 -22.44 15.79
C PHE A 180 -9.40 -22.58 17.21
N PRO A 181 -8.80 -23.32 18.16
CA PRO A 181 -9.30 -23.39 19.54
C PRO A 181 -9.25 -22.02 20.25
N GLU A 182 -8.15 -21.29 20.11
CA GLU A 182 -7.97 -19.95 20.67
C GLU A 182 -8.90 -18.93 20.00
N ALA A 183 -9.04 -19.01 18.66
CA ALA A 183 -10.02 -18.20 17.93
C ALA A 183 -11.44 -18.43 18.45
N THR A 184 -11.83 -19.70 18.62
CA THR A 184 -13.14 -20.09 19.12
C THR A 184 -13.40 -19.54 20.52
N THR A 185 -12.39 -19.56 21.39
CA THR A 185 -12.49 -18.97 22.74
C THR A 185 -12.77 -17.46 22.67
N ALA A 186 -12.03 -16.73 21.83
CA ALA A 186 -12.24 -15.31 21.62
C ALA A 186 -13.64 -15.01 21.02
N LEU A 187 -14.08 -15.78 20.02
CA LEU A 187 -15.41 -15.62 19.43
C LEU A 187 -16.54 -15.86 20.43
N ASN A 188 -16.43 -16.85 21.33
CA ASN A 188 -17.47 -17.08 22.35
C ASN A 188 -17.65 -15.86 23.24
N ARG A 189 -16.52 -15.30 23.68
CA ARG A 189 -16.51 -14.09 24.48
C ARG A 189 -17.07 -12.91 23.69
N ALA A 190 -16.77 -12.81 22.40
CA ALA A 190 -17.35 -11.79 21.54
C ALA A 190 -18.88 -11.89 21.47
N VAL A 191 -19.44 -13.09 21.22
CA VAL A 191 -20.89 -13.32 21.21
C VAL A 191 -21.53 -12.92 22.53
N GLU A 192 -20.99 -13.39 23.66
CA GLU A 192 -21.51 -13.09 24.99
C GLU A 192 -21.58 -11.57 25.24
N GLN A 193 -20.54 -10.85 24.86
CA GLN A 193 -20.45 -9.40 25.07
C GLN A 193 -21.33 -8.62 24.09
N THR A 194 -21.47 -9.07 22.84
CA THR A 194 -22.41 -8.50 21.87
C THR A 194 -23.85 -8.64 22.36
N VAL A 195 -24.24 -9.80 22.88
CA VAL A 195 -25.59 -10.02 23.45
C VAL A 195 -25.81 -9.17 24.72
N LYS A 196 -24.77 -8.93 25.52
CA LYS A 196 -24.85 -8.01 26.67
C LYS A 196 -25.03 -6.54 26.24
N ALA A 197 -24.52 -6.14 25.08
CA ALA A 197 -24.60 -4.77 24.55
C ALA A 197 -25.96 -4.46 23.87
N LYS A 198 -27.07 -4.71 24.56
CA LYS A 198 -28.44 -4.75 24.01
C LYS A 198 -28.97 -3.46 23.36
N GLN A 199 -28.36 -2.31 23.63
CA GLN A 199 -28.94 -1.00 23.28
C GLN A 199 -28.63 -0.54 21.85
N ASP A 200 -27.74 -1.23 21.13
CA ASP A 200 -27.32 -0.84 19.78
C ASP A 200 -27.58 -1.97 18.78
N ALA A 201 -28.73 -1.89 18.11
CA ALA A 201 -29.16 -2.88 17.13
C ALA A 201 -28.21 -2.95 15.91
N TYR A 202 -27.61 -1.82 15.51
CA TYR A 202 -26.66 -1.78 14.42
C TYR A 202 -25.39 -2.54 14.78
N PHE A 203 -24.81 -2.23 15.95
CA PHE A 203 -23.63 -2.93 16.48
C PHE A 203 -23.88 -4.43 16.63
N HIS A 204 -25.04 -4.81 17.15
CA HIS A 204 -25.41 -6.21 17.34
C HIS A 204 -25.44 -6.96 16.00
N ARG A 205 -26.12 -6.40 15.00
CA ARG A 205 -26.21 -6.96 13.65
C ARG A 205 -24.84 -7.12 13.01
N GLU A 206 -24.07 -6.04 12.93
CA GLU A 206 -22.76 -6.03 12.26
C GLU A 206 -21.80 -7.03 12.92
N THR A 207 -21.71 -6.97 14.26
CA THR A 207 -20.77 -7.80 15.02
C THR A 207 -21.13 -9.28 14.96
N LEU A 208 -22.40 -9.65 15.13
CA LEU A 208 -22.80 -11.05 15.06
C LEU A 208 -22.65 -11.63 13.64
N SER A 209 -22.97 -10.87 12.59
CA SER A 209 -22.77 -11.31 11.21
C SER A 209 -21.29 -11.60 10.93
N LYS A 210 -20.41 -10.72 11.40
CA LYS A 210 -18.96 -10.94 11.35
C LYS A 210 -18.54 -12.18 12.14
N ILE A 211 -19.06 -12.38 13.35
CA ILE A 211 -18.75 -13.57 14.17
C ILE A 211 -19.19 -14.88 13.48
N VAL A 212 -20.38 -14.91 12.85
CA VAL A 212 -20.84 -16.09 12.09
C VAL A 212 -19.82 -16.47 11.02
N THR A 213 -19.36 -15.48 10.25
CA THR A 213 -18.33 -15.69 9.21
C THR A 213 -17.03 -16.23 9.82
N LEU A 214 -16.59 -15.68 10.95
CA LEU A 214 -15.37 -16.12 11.63
C LEU A 214 -15.50 -17.54 12.20
N TYR A 215 -16.66 -17.95 12.71
CA TYR A 215 -16.88 -19.34 13.10
C TYR A 215 -16.82 -20.29 11.92
N VAL A 216 -17.33 -19.91 10.75
CA VAL A 216 -17.19 -20.71 9.51
C VAL A 216 -15.71 -20.86 9.14
N GLN A 217 -14.93 -19.78 9.20
CA GLN A 217 -13.48 -19.81 8.93
C GLN A 217 -12.68 -20.61 9.97
N ALA A 218 -13.14 -20.63 11.22
CA ALA A 218 -12.56 -21.43 12.30
C ALA A 218 -13.06 -22.89 12.33
N GLU A 219 -13.79 -23.33 11.30
CA GLU A 219 -14.33 -24.70 11.17
C GLU A 219 -15.27 -25.08 12.34
N GLN A 220 -16.09 -24.11 12.80
CA GLN A 220 -17.07 -24.28 13.89
C GLN A 220 -18.52 -24.08 13.40
N PRO A 221 -19.01 -24.92 12.46
CA PRO A 221 -20.31 -24.69 11.80
C PRO A 221 -21.50 -24.69 12.76
N THR A 222 -21.49 -25.51 13.81
CA THR A 222 -22.57 -25.53 14.82
C THR A 222 -22.66 -24.22 15.59
N ARG A 223 -21.52 -23.60 15.91
CA ARG A 223 -21.47 -22.30 16.60
C ARG A 223 -21.86 -21.17 15.67
N ALA A 224 -21.45 -21.24 14.40
CA ALA A 224 -21.90 -20.32 13.36
C ALA A 224 -23.44 -20.35 13.22
N LEU A 225 -24.04 -21.54 13.09
CA LEU A 225 -25.49 -21.69 12.99
C LEU A 225 -26.23 -21.21 14.24
N THR A 226 -25.70 -21.51 15.42
CA THR A 226 -26.30 -21.06 16.70
C THR A 226 -26.25 -19.55 16.81
N THR A 227 -25.14 -18.92 16.43
CA THR A 227 -24.98 -17.47 16.44
C THR A 227 -25.87 -16.80 15.39
N LEU A 228 -26.03 -17.40 14.21
CA LEU A 228 -26.91 -16.91 13.15
C LEU A 228 -28.37 -16.82 13.61
N LYS A 229 -28.83 -17.72 14.49
CA LYS A 229 -30.18 -17.68 15.08
C LYS A 229 -30.42 -16.47 15.99
N LEU A 230 -29.36 -15.76 16.40
CA LEU A 230 -29.45 -14.51 17.16
C LEU A 230 -29.64 -13.28 16.23
N LEU A 231 -29.55 -13.46 14.91
CA LEU A 231 -29.79 -12.43 13.90
C LEU A 231 -31.21 -12.54 13.34
N SER A 232 -31.78 -11.42 12.90
CA SER A 232 -33.00 -11.44 12.10
C SER A 232 -32.72 -11.99 10.71
N SER A 233 -33.72 -12.61 10.06
CA SER A 233 -33.59 -13.06 8.67
C SER A 233 -33.34 -11.93 7.66
N ARG A 234 -33.55 -10.67 8.05
CA ARG A 234 -33.24 -9.47 7.24
C ARG A 234 -31.80 -8.98 7.39
N ASP A 235 -31.05 -9.54 8.34
CA ASP A 235 -29.72 -9.06 8.73
C ASP A 235 -28.58 -9.82 8.03
N TYR A 236 -28.91 -10.84 7.23
CA TYR A 236 -27.96 -11.61 6.45
C TYR A 236 -28.60 -12.08 5.14
N ASP A 237 -27.77 -12.41 4.16
CA ASP A 237 -28.21 -13.08 2.93
C ASP A 237 -28.17 -14.60 3.14
N PRO A 238 -29.33 -15.30 3.13
CA PRO A 238 -29.38 -16.75 3.27
C PRO A 238 -28.65 -17.49 2.15
N ALA A 239 -28.62 -16.95 0.93
CA ALA A 239 -27.96 -17.55 -0.23
C ALA A 239 -26.42 -17.49 -0.15
N VAL A 240 -25.88 -16.68 0.76
CA VAL A 240 -24.44 -16.59 1.05
C VAL A 240 -24.08 -17.33 2.33
N THR A 241 -24.79 -17.02 3.42
CA THR A 241 -24.40 -17.41 4.77
C THR A 241 -24.66 -18.89 5.05
N LEU A 242 -25.84 -19.40 4.67
CA LEU A 242 -26.20 -20.80 4.93
C LEU A 242 -25.38 -21.80 4.11
N PRO A 243 -25.09 -21.58 2.81
CA PRO A 243 -24.18 -22.43 2.04
C PRO A 243 -22.75 -22.43 2.59
N ALA A 244 -22.27 -21.31 3.12
CA ALA A 244 -20.96 -21.24 3.77
C ALA A 244 -20.92 -22.08 5.06
N ILE A 245 -21.98 -22.04 5.87
CA ILE A 245 -22.11 -22.92 7.07
C ILE A 245 -22.21 -24.39 6.65
N ALA A 246 -23.03 -24.72 5.65
CA ALA A 246 -23.16 -26.07 5.12
C ALA A 246 -21.80 -26.59 4.60
N THR A 247 -21.03 -25.75 3.91
CA THR A 247 -19.66 -26.06 3.47
C THR A 247 -18.74 -26.40 4.65
N ALA A 248 -18.82 -25.63 5.73
CA ALA A 248 -18.03 -25.92 6.93
C ALA A 248 -18.42 -27.27 7.55
N TYR A 249 -19.70 -27.64 7.58
CA TYR A 249 -20.13 -28.99 8.00
C TYR A 249 -19.54 -30.11 7.13
N ILE A 250 -19.53 -29.94 5.80
CA ILE A 250 -18.89 -30.92 4.89
C ILE A 250 -17.39 -31.04 5.21
N LYS A 251 -16.69 -29.91 5.39
CA LYS A 251 -15.25 -29.89 5.68
C LYS A 251 -14.91 -30.55 7.02
N THR A 252 -15.76 -30.39 8.03
CA THR A 252 -15.63 -31.07 9.32
C THR A 252 -16.13 -32.53 9.29
N LYS A 253 -16.37 -33.10 8.10
CA LYS A 253 -16.82 -34.48 7.87
C LYS A 253 -18.19 -34.83 8.46
N ASP A 254 -19.09 -33.84 8.54
CA ASP A 254 -20.50 -34.04 8.94
C ASP A 254 -21.46 -33.63 7.82
N PRO A 255 -21.56 -34.42 6.74
CA PRO A 255 -22.47 -34.13 5.63
C PRO A 255 -23.95 -34.25 6.00
N VAL A 256 -24.27 -34.99 7.06
CA VAL A 256 -25.65 -35.17 7.53
C VAL A 256 -26.19 -33.86 8.09
N ALA A 257 -25.38 -33.09 8.82
CA ALA A 257 -25.76 -31.78 9.35
C ALA A 257 -25.85 -30.68 8.28
N ALA A 258 -25.17 -30.81 7.14
CA ALA A 258 -25.26 -29.83 6.04
C ALA A 258 -26.60 -29.88 5.30
N LYS A 259 -27.16 -31.09 5.12
CA LYS A 259 -28.43 -31.32 4.40
C LYS A 259 -29.63 -30.51 4.92
N PRO A 260 -29.95 -30.50 6.23
CA PRO A 260 -31.09 -29.74 6.75
C PRO A 260 -30.93 -28.21 6.66
N ILE A 261 -29.76 -27.72 6.26
CA ILE A 261 -29.49 -26.30 6.02
C ILE A 261 -29.71 -25.97 4.55
N LEU A 262 -29.12 -26.78 3.65
CA LEU A 262 -29.11 -26.48 2.23
C LEU A 262 -30.43 -26.82 1.52
N ASP A 263 -31.07 -27.94 1.85
CA ASP A 263 -32.29 -28.40 1.15
C ASP A 263 -33.49 -27.45 1.35
N PRO A 264 -33.80 -26.95 2.57
CA PRO A 264 -34.86 -25.96 2.75
C PRO A 264 -34.58 -24.65 2.02
N LEU A 265 -33.32 -24.19 2.02
CA LEU A 265 -32.90 -22.99 1.29
C LEU A 265 -33.12 -23.16 -0.22
N LEU A 266 -32.69 -24.28 -0.80
CA LEU A 266 -32.89 -24.57 -2.22
C LEU A 266 -34.38 -24.60 -2.58
N LYS A 267 -35.23 -25.22 -1.73
CA LYS A 267 -36.67 -25.23 -1.93
C LYS A 267 -37.26 -23.81 -1.93
N GLN A 268 -36.80 -22.94 -1.02
CA GLN A 268 -37.22 -21.54 -0.94
C GLN A 268 -36.79 -20.76 -2.19
N VAL A 269 -35.53 -20.88 -2.61
CA VAL A 269 -35.00 -20.18 -3.79
C VAL A 269 -35.71 -20.63 -5.06
N LEU A 270 -35.97 -21.92 -5.22
CA LEU A 270 -36.69 -22.45 -6.38
C LEU A 270 -38.16 -21.97 -6.45
N ALA A 271 -38.75 -21.60 -5.32
CA ALA A 271 -40.10 -21.02 -5.25
C ALA A 271 -40.15 -19.53 -5.61
N VAL A 272 -39.00 -18.84 -5.78
CA VAL A 272 -38.95 -17.45 -6.23
C VAL A 272 -39.47 -17.36 -7.67
N LYS A 273 -40.48 -16.51 -7.87
CA LYS A 273 -41.15 -16.31 -9.16
C LYS A 273 -40.28 -15.54 -10.15
N ASP A 274 -39.59 -14.51 -9.67
CA ASP A 274 -38.67 -13.73 -10.50
C ASP A 274 -37.47 -14.60 -10.91
N ILE A 275 -37.31 -14.80 -12.22
CA ILE A 275 -36.31 -15.71 -12.77
C ILE A 275 -34.90 -15.18 -12.51
N GLU A 276 -34.71 -13.86 -12.58
CA GLU A 276 -33.39 -13.26 -12.40
C GLU A 276 -32.94 -13.34 -10.94
N GLN A 277 -33.81 -12.96 -10.01
CA GLN A 277 -33.56 -13.08 -8.58
C GLN A 277 -33.29 -14.54 -8.19
N ARG A 278 -34.08 -15.49 -8.72
CA ARG A 278 -33.88 -16.92 -8.49
C ARG A 278 -32.50 -17.39 -8.98
N GLU A 279 -32.13 -17.07 -10.22
CA GLU A 279 -30.85 -17.50 -10.79
C GLU A 279 -29.65 -16.83 -10.10
N SER A 280 -29.78 -15.57 -9.69
CA SER A 280 -28.78 -14.88 -8.86
C SER A 280 -28.56 -15.61 -7.53
N GLN A 281 -29.64 -15.94 -6.81
CA GLN A 281 -29.56 -16.69 -5.56
C GLN A 281 -28.99 -18.09 -5.73
N LEU A 282 -29.37 -18.81 -6.80
CA LEU A 282 -28.79 -20.12 -7.13
C LEU A 282 -27.28 -20.02 -7.42
N MET A 283 -26.84 -18.99 -8.14
CA MET A 283 -25.41 -18.74 -8.37
C MET A 283 -24.66 -18.49 -7.06
N LEU A 284 -25.19 -17.65 -6.17
CA LEU A 284 -24.57 -17.42 -4.87
C LEU A 284 -24.45 -18.71 -4.06
N ILE A 285 -25.50 -19.55 -4.07
CA ILE A 285 -25.44 -20.86 -3.43
C ILE A 285 -24.33 -21.72 -4.02
N VAL A 286 -24.21 -21.79 -5.35
CA VAL A 286 -23.12 -22.54 -6.01
C VAL A 286 -21.77 -22.00 -5.57
N VAL A 287 -21.54 -20.68 -5.66
CA VAL A 287 -20.25 -20.06 -5.33
C VAL A 287 -19.84 -20.27 -3.87
N HIS A 288 -20.79 -20.15 -2.94
CA HIS A 288 -20.52 -20.29 -1.50
C HIS A 288 -20.51 -21.76 -1.03
N TYR A 289 -21.17 -22.67 -1.74
CA TYR A 289 -21.12 -24.12 -1.47
C TYR A 289 -19.96 -24.82 -2.17
N ALA A 290 -19.39 -24.24 -3.23
CA ALA A 290 -18.36 -24.88 -4.05
C ALA A 290 -17.15 -25.42 -3.26
N PRO A 291 -16.60 -24.70 -2.26
CA PRO A 291 -15.46 -25.17 -1.49
C PRO A 291 -15.73 -26.41 -0.63
N SER A 292 -16.97 -26.92 -0.58
CA SER A 292 -17.32 -28.18 0.07
C SER A 292 -16.73 -29.40 -0.65
N GLY A 293 -16.47 -29.30 -1.96
CA GLY A 293 -16.08 -30.44 -2.79
C GLY A 293 -17.22 -31.39 -3.15
N ASP A 294 -18.46 -31.10 -2.75
CA ASP A 294 -19.66 -31.85 -3.17
C ASP A 294 -20.08 -31.44 -4.59
N LEU A 295 -19.22 -31.79 -5.54
CA LEU A 295 -19.32 -31.35 -6.92
C LEU A 295 -20.57 -31.90 -7.62
N VAL A 296 -21.08 -33.06 -7.20
CA VAL A 296 -22.33 -33.64 -7.72
C VAL A 296 -23.52 -32.75 -7.35
N LYS A 297 -23.63 -32.34 -6.08
CA LYS A 297 -24.70 -31.43 -5.66
C LYS A 297 -24.57 -30.06 -6.33
N LEU A 298 -23.35 -29.54 -6.51
CA LEU A 298 -23.15 -28.30 -7.27
C LEU A 298 -23.67 -28.39 -8.70
N GLN A 299 -23.40 -29.50 -9.41
CA GLN A 299 -23.94 -29.72 -10.75
C GLN A 299 -25.47 -29.76 -10.75
N GLN A 300 -26.08 -30.42 -9.75
CA GLN A 300 -27.54 -30.47 -9.61
C GLN A 300 -28.16 -29.07 -9.40
N ILE A 301 -27.51 -28.23 -8.60
CA ILE A 301 -27.94 -26.84 -8.36
C ILE A 301 -27.73 -26.01 -9.63
N ALA A 302 -26.57 -26.11 -10.27
CA ALA A 302 -26.25 -25.38 -11.49
C ALA A 302 -27.16 -25.76 -12.67
N ALA A 303 -27.66 -27.00 -12.73
CA ALA A 303 -28.65 -27.43 -13.73
C ALA A 303 -29.99 -26.68 -13.61
N GLN A 304 -30.27 -26.02 -12.48
CA GLN A 304 -31.45 -25.15 -12.30
C GLN A 304 -31.26 -23.76 -12.92
N LEU A 305 -30.03 -23.38 -13.30
CA LEU A 305 -29.71 -22.15 -14.03
C LEU A 305 -29.98 -22.40 -15.53
N LYS A 306 -31.16 -22.02 -16.01
CA LYS A 306 -31.62 -22.42 -17.35
C LYS A 306 -31.13 -21.50 -18.45
N ARG A 307 -30.92 -20.21 -18.16
CA ARG A 307 -30.47 -19.23 -19.15
C ARG A 307 -28.94 -19.22 -19.29
N PRO A 308 -28.39 -19.12 -20.52
CA PRO A 308 -26.98 -18.79 -20.73
C PRO A 308 -26.76 -17.31 -20.37
N ASN A 309 -26.54 -17.03 -19.09
CA ASN A 309 -26.35 -15.68 -18.59
C ASN A 309 -25.18 -15.61 -17.61
N ARG A 310 -24.97 -14.42 -17.04
CA ARG A 310 -23.86 -14.18 -16.11
C ARG A 310 -23.81 -15.13 -14.92
N TYR A 311 -24.96 -15.44 -14.34
CA TYR A 311 -25.06 -16.25 -13.13
C TYR A 311 -24.61 -17.68 -13.39
N ARG A 312 -25.01 -18.26 -14.53
CA ARG A 312 -24.59 -19.62 -14.93
C ARG A 312 -23.11 -19.73 -15.23
N ALA A 313 -22.53 -18.69 -15.84
CA ALA A 313 -21.10 -18.67 -16.10
C ALA A 313 -20.28 -18.57 -14.82
N ILE A 314 -20.66 -17.70 -13.87
CA ILE A 314 -19.97 -17.59 -12.57
C ILE A 314 -20.06 -18.92 -11.81
N ALA A 315 -21.23 -19.55 -11.80
CA ALA A 315 -21.41 -20.89 -11.25
C ALA A 315 -20.51 -21.93 -11.93
N SER A 316 -20.41 -21.91 -13.26
CA SER A 316 -19.55 -22.82 -14.03
C SER A 316 -18.05 -22.58 -13.77
N LEU A 317 -17.62 -21.32 -13.59
CA LEU A 317 -16.25 -20.99 -13.19
C LEU A 317 -15.93 -21.55 -11.80
N ALA A 318 -16.85 -21.39 -10.84
CA ALA A 318 -16.70 -21.95 -9.50
C ALA A 318 -16.57 -23.48 -9.52
N ILE A 319 -17.42 -24.16 -10.30
CA ILE A 319 -17.37 -25.62 -10.46
C ILE A 319 -16.07 -26.05 -11.13
N ALA A 320 -15.63 -25.37 -12.20
CA ALA A 320 -14.38 -25.69 -12.89
C ALA A 320 -13.16 -25.53 -11.96
N GLY A 321 -13.12 -24.44 -11.20
CA GLY A 321 -12.05 -24.13 -10.25
C GLY A 321 -11.95 -25.17 -9.14
N GLU A 322 -13.07 -25.52 -8.51
CA GLU A 322 -13.07 -26.56 -7.46
C GLU A 322 -12.85 -27.95 -8.03
N ALA A 323 -13.39 -28.28 -9.21
CA ALA A 323 -13.08 -29.55 -9.87
C ALA A 323 -11.57 -29.72 -10.10
N ARG A 324 -10.83 -28.63 -10.39
CA ARG A 324 -9.36 -28.67 -10.40
C ARG A 324 -8.79 -28.96 -9.01
N ASN A 325 -9.23 -28.25 -7.97
CA ASN A 325 -8.73 -28.43 -6.59
C ASN A 325 -8.97 -29.85 -6.06
N PHE A 326 -10.05 -30.51 -6.48
CA PHE A 326 -10.39 -31.89 -6.10
C PHE A 326 -9.97 -32.96 -7.14
N ASN A 327 -9.10 -32.62 -8.10
CA ASN A 327 -8.58 -33.52 -9.14
C ASN A 327 -9.65 -34.23 -10.02
N GLN A 328 -10.79 -33.57 -10.25
CA GLN A 328 -11.89 -34.07 -11.09
C GLN A 328 -11.78 -33.54 -12.53
N THR A 329 -10.77 -34.00 -13.27
CA THR A 329 -10.43 -33.49 -14.62
C THR A 329 -11.60 -33.50 -15.60
N LYS A 330 -12.39 -34.60 -15.63
CA LYS A 330 -13.55 -34.70 -16.54
C LYS A 330 -14.59 -33.62 -16.26
N LEU A 331 -14.88 -33.40 -14.98
CA LEU A 331 -15.85 -32.39 -14.57
C LEU A 331 -15.34 -30.98 -14.86
N ARG A 332 -14.05 -30.71 -14.59
CA ARG A 332 -13.41 -29.44 -14.92
C ARG A 332 -13.58 -29.11 -16.40
N THR A 333 -13.28 -30.07 -17.29
CA THR A 333 -13.43 -29.88 -18.74
C THR A 333 -14.88 -29.60 -19.12
N GLN A 334 -15.85 -30.37 -18.58
CA GLN A 334 -17.27 -30.14 -18.84
C GLN A 334 -17.74 -28.75 -18.39
N ALA A 335 -17.34 -28.31 -17.19
CA ALA A 335 -17.70 -27.01 -16.66
C ALA A 335 -17.07 -25.86 -17.46
N LEU A 336 -15.81 -26.00 -17.91
CA LEU A 336 -15.17 -25.04 -18.81
C LEU A 336 -15.87 -24.96 -20.17
N SER A 337 -16.23 -26.10 -20.76
CA SER A 337 -16.97 -26.12 -22.03
C SER A 337 -18.34 -25.44 -21.89
N GLN A 338 -19.07 -25.71 -20.81
CA GLN A 338 -20.35 -25.07 -20.53
C GLN A 338 -20.17 -23.55 -20.35
N LEU A 339 -19.17 -23.15 -19.57
CA LEU A 339 -18.81 -21.76 -19.36
C LEU A 339 -18.58 -21.04 -20.69
N ILE A 340 -17.65 -21.52 -21.52
CA ILE A 340 -17.35 -20.97 -22.85
C ILE A 340 -18.62 -20.89 -23.72
N SER A 341 -19.44 -21.94 -23.73
CA SER A 341 -20.70 -21.96 -24.48
C SER A 341 -21.67 -20.90 -24.00
N ASP A 342 -21.78 -20.68 -22.68
CA ASP A 342 -22.66 -19.67 -22.10
C ASP A 342 -22.20 -18.26 -22.46
N ILE A 343 -20.87 -18.03 -22.47
CA ILE A 343 -20.31 -16.72 -22.84
C ILE A 343 -20.64 -16.42 -24.30
N LYS A 344 -20.46 -17.41 -25.19
CA LYS A 344 -20.81 -17.28 -26.61
C LYS A 344 -22.31 -17.05 -26.81
N ALA A 345 -23.16 -17.83 -26.14
CA ALA A 345 -24.62 -17.76 -26.28
C ALA A 345 -25.24 -16.48 -25.70
N ALA A 346 -24.60 -15.86 -24.71
CA ALA A 346 -25.01 -14.58 -24.17
C ALA A 346 -24.65 -13.39 -25.09
N ASN A 347 -24.12 -13.63 -26.29
CA ASN A 347 -23.63 -12.62 -27.24
C ASN A 347 -22.62 -11.63 -26.64
N ILE A 348 -21.87 -12.08 -25.63
CA ILE A 348 -20.86 -11.26 -24.95
C ILE A 348 -19.66 -11.01 -25.89
N VAL A 349 -19.42 -11.91 -26.86
CA VAL A 349 -18.27 -11.86 -27.78
C VAL A 349 -18.29 -10.64 -28.71
N ASP A 350 -19.47 -10.16 -29.12
CA ASP A 350 -19.62 -9.07 -30.10
C ASP A 350 -19.73 -7.67 -29.46
N GLN A 351 -19.74 -7.58 -28.12
CA GLN A 351 -19.95 -6.31 -27.41
C GLN A 351 -18.84 -5.91 -26.44
N PHE A 352 -17.73 -6.68 -26.31
CA PHE A 352 -16.61 -6.39 -25.41
C PHE A 352 -16.11 -4.93 -25.54
N GLY A 353 -16.60 -4.07 -24.65
CA GLY A 353 -16.41 -2.61 -24.68
C GLY A 353 -17.57 -1.85 -24.01
N GLY A 354 -18.71 -2.48 -23.74
CA GLY A 354 -19.80 -1.86 -22.99
C GLY A 354 -19.57 -1.84 -21.47
N ARG A 355 -20.30 -0.96 -20.76
CA ARG A 355 -20.33 -0.91 -19.28
C ARG A 355 -20.64 -2.28 -18.64
N PHE A 356 -21.46 -3.09 -19.31
CA PHE A 356 -21.86 -4.43 -18.87
C PHE A 356 -20.73 -5.48 -18.92
N ASP A 357 -19.70 -5.32 -19.76
CA ASP A 357 -18.61 -6.31 -19.88
C ASP A 357 -17.58 -6.16 -18.77
N ASN A 358 -17.33 -4.93 -18.33
CA ASN A 358 -16.47 -4.63 -17.19
C ASN A 358 -17.05 -5.19 -15.89
N GLU A 359 -18.38 -5.16 -15.74
CA GLU A 359 -19.06 -5.74 -14.58
C GLU A 359 -18.89 -7.26 -14.56
N TRP A 360 -19.07 -7.93 -15.69
CA TRP A 360 -19.05 -9.38 -15.72
C TRP A 360 -17.65 -9.99 -15.66
N TYR A 361 -16.71 -9.45 -16.43
CA TYR A 361 -15.31 -9.83 -16.23
C TYR A 361 -14.84 -9.45 -14.83
N GLY A 362 -15.25 -8.29 -14.32
CA GLY A 362 -14.99 -7.88 -12.94
C GLY A 362 -15.41 -8.95 -11.95
N GLU A 363 -16.62 -9.49 -12.08
CA GLU A 363 -17.13 -10.58 -11.22
C GLU A 363 -16.34 -11.89 -11.39
N LEU A 364 -16.08 -12.35 -12.62
CA LEU A 364 -15.31 -13.57 -12.87
C LEU A 364 -13.86 -13.44 -12.38
N ASN A 365 -13.22 -12.30 -12.61
CA ASN A 365 -11.87 -11.99 -12.17
C ASN A 365 -11.80 -11.84 -10.65
N ASN A 366 -12.78 -11.19 -10.03
CA ASN A 366 -12.88 -11.10 -8.58
C ASN A 366 -12.99 -12.50 -7.96
N LEU A 367 -13.86 -13.35 -8.50
CA LEU A 367 -13.98 -14.74 -8.05
C LEU A 367 -12.67 -15.52 -8.28
N ALA A 368 -12.05 -15.38 -9.45
CA ALA A 368 -10.81 -16.06 -9.80
C ALA A 368 -9.63 -15.63 -8.91
N ASN A 369 -9.54 -14.35 -8.55
CA ASN A 369 -8.56 -13.84 -7.60
C ASN A 369 -8.83 -14.33 -6.18
N LEU A 370 -10.08 -14.23 -5.72
CA LEU A 370 -10.48 -14.62 -4.37
C LEU A 370 -10.27 -16.13 -4.10
N ARG A 371 -10.53 -16.96 -5.10
CA ARG A 371 -10.53 -18.43 -4.97
C ARG A 371 -9.39 -19.13 -5.71
N ASN A 372 -8.47 -18.38 -6.29
CA ASN A 372 -7.37 -18.90 -7.10
C ASN A 372 -7.85 -19.72 -8.32
N TYR A 373 -8.88 -19.25 -9.04
CA TYR A 373 -9.36 -19.84 -10.31
C TYR A 373 -8.77 -19.17 -11.56
N GLN A 374 -7.64 -18.47 -11.39
CA GLN A 374 -6.93 -17.83 -12.50
C GLN A 374 -6.57 -18.79 -13.65
N PRO A 375 -6.18 -20.07 -13.42
CA PRO A 375 -5.94 -21.00 -14.52
C PRO A 375 -7.18 -21.22 -15.40
N GLU A 376 -8.36 -21.33 -14.79
CA GLU A 376 -9.64 -21.48 -15.50
C GLU A 376 -9.97 -20.21 -16.29
N LEU A 377 -9.81 -19.04 -15.67
CA LEU A 377 -10.04 -17.76 -16.32
C LEU A 377 -9.11 -17.53 -17.53
N LYS A 378 -7.84 -17.93 -17.43
CA LYS A 378 -6.89 -17.86 -18.56
C LYS A 378 -7.31 -18.71 -19.75
N ILE A 379 -7.82 -19.92 -19.51
CA ILE A 379 -8.35 -20.79 -20.59
C ILE A 379 -9.49 -20.09 -21.32
N ILE A 380 -10.40 -19.46 -20.57
CA ILE A 380 -11.54 -18.72 -21.12
C ILE A 380 -11.07 -17.55 -21.98
N ILE A 381 -10.16 -16.72 -21.47
CA ILE A 381 -9.64 -15.56 -22.21
C ILE A 381 -8.92 -16.03 -23.49
N THR A 382 -8.20 -17.15 -23.42
CA THR A 382 -7.50 -17.71 -24.59
C THR A 382 -8.48 -18.18 -25.67
N GLU A 383 -9.55 -18.87 -25.27
CA GLU A 383 -10.55 -19.42 -26.19
C GLU A 383 -11.44 -18.32 -26.80
N LEU A 384 -11.86 -17.35 -25.99
CA LEU A 384 -12.79 -16.30 -26.41
C LEU A 384 -12.10 -15.10 -27.07
N ARG A 385 -10.80 -14.92 -26.81
CA ARG A 385 -9.99 -13.77 -27.26
C ARG A 385 -10.66 -12.40 -27.03
N PRO A 386 -11.24 -12.14 -25.85
CA PRO A 386 -11.87 -10.84 -25.60
C PRO A 386 -10.80 -9.76 -25.60
N ILE A 387 -10.95 -8.80 -26.51
CA ILE A 387 -9.93 -7.83 -26.90
C ILE A 387 -9.40 -7.04 -25.68
N ASN A 388 -10.30 -6.64 -24.77
CA ASN A 388 -9.95 -5.87 -23.57
C ASN A 388 -9.15 -6.66 -22.50
N LEU A 389 -9.14 -8.00 -22.56
CA LEU A 389 -8.47 -8.85 -21.56
C LEU A 389 -7.30 -9.63 -22.14
N LEU A 390 -7.21 -9.62 -23.47
CA LEU A 390 -6.16 -10.28 -24.20
C LEU A 390 -4.78 -9.80 -23.78
N GLY A 391 -4.64 -8.54 -23.36
CA GLY A 391 -3.38 -8.00 -22.82
C GLY A 391 -2.79 -8.83 -21.67
N MET A 392 -3.62 -9.36 -20.75
CA MET A 392 -3.14 -10.20 -19.65
C MET A 392 -2.59 -11.54 -20.15
N VAL A 393 -3.26 -12.16 -21.11
CA VAL A 393 -2.82 -13.42 -21.71
C VAL A 393 -1.56 -13.19 -22.55
N LEU A 394 -1.50 -12.11 -23.34
CA LEU A 394 -0.30 -11.75 -24.09
C LEU A 394 0.91 -11.56 -23.17
N GLN A 395 0.74 -10.88 -22.03
CA GLN A 395 1.82 -10.70 -21.06
C GLN A 395 2.28 -12.04 -20.45
N ASP A 396 1.36 -12.95 -20.13
CA ASP A 396 1.70 -14.29 -19.62
C ASP A 396 2.47 -15.12 -20.67
N LEU A 397 2.02 -15.09 -21.93
CA LEU A 397 2.70 -15.76 -23.04
C LEU A 397 4.10 -15.17 -23.27
N ILE A 398 4.26 -13.85 -23.18
CA ILE A 398 5.57 -13.17 -23.25
C ILE A 398 6.49 -13.67 -22.13
N ASN A 399 6.00 -13.70 -20.88
CA ASN A 399 6.78 -14.15 -19.73
C ASN A 399 7.20 -15.63 -19.85
N GLN A 400 6.36 -16.46 -20.49
CA GLN A 400 6.64 -17.87 -20.79
C GLN A 400 7.45 -18.09 -22.07
N LYS A 401 7.92 -17.01 -22.72
CA LYS A 401 8.68 -17.03 -23.98
C LYS A 401 7.92 -17.68 -25.16
N GLN A 402 6.59 -17.70 -25.11
CA GLN A 402 5.72 -18.22 -26.17
C GLN A 402 5.37 -17.13 -27.20
N PHE A 403 6.39 -16.51 -27.78
CA PHE A 403 6.26 -15.28 -28.57
C PHE A 403 5.43 -15.42 -29.85
N GLU A 404 5.56 -16.53 -30.57
CA GLU A 404 4.79 -16.77 -31.80
C GLU A 404 3.30 -16.98 -31.50
N THR A 405 2.99 -17.66 -30.40
CA THR A 405 1.61 -17.80 -29.91
C THR A 405 1.05 -16.43 -29.53
N ALA A 406 1.78 -15.64 -28.74
CA ALA A 406 1.38 -14.29 -28.38
C ALA A 406 1.11 -13.44 -29.63
N ARG A 407 2.01 -13.48 -30.62
CA ARG A 407 1.87 -12.70 -31.86
C ARG A 407 0.62 -13.09 -32.65
N ARG A 408 0.32 -14.38 -32.79
CA ARG A 408 -0.89 -14.88 -33.49
C ARG A 408 -2.18 -14.52 -32.77
N MET A 409 -2.10 -14.23 -31.47
CA MET A 409 -3.26 -13.88 -30.67
C MET A 409 -3.62 -12.40 -30.74
N VAL A 410 -2.70 -11.50 -31.13
CA VAL A 410 -2.99 -10.05 -31.25
C VAL A 410 -3.95 -9.78 -32.43
N PRO A 411 -5.20 -9.33 -32.18
CA PRO A 411 -6.12 -8.96 -33.25
C PRO A 411 -5.71 -7.64 -33.90
N ARG A 412 -6.17 -7.40 -35.12
CA ARG A 412 -5.95 -6.15 -35.85
C ARG A 412 -7.29 -5.66 -36.44
N PRO A 413 -7.85 -4.55 -35.94
CA PRO A 413 -7.39 -3.76 -34.79
C PRO A 413 -7.57 -4.51 -33.46
N MET A 414 -6.84 -4.10 -32.42
CA MET A 414 -7.07 -4.48 -31.03
C MET A 414 -7.67 -3.28 -30.29
N PRO A 415 -8.98 -2.98 -30.49
CA PRO A 415 -9.63 -1.86 -29.83
C PRO A 415 -9.65 -2.04 -28.31
N VAL A 416 -9.03 -1.11 -27.60
CA VAL A 416 -9.08 -0.97 -26.15
C VAL A 416 -9.77 0.34 -25.84
N GLN A 417 -10.85 0.26 -25.05
CA GLN A 417 -11.54 1.46 -24.59
C GLN A 417 -10.85 2.03 -23.36
N ILE A 418 -10.38 3.27 -23.47
CA ILE A 418 -9.83 4.06 -22.37
C ILE A 418 -10.71 5.30 -22.25
N ASP A 419 -11.47 5.39 -21.15
CA ASP A 419 -12.52 6.39 -20.95
C ASP A 419 -13.56 6.41 -22.10
N ALA A 420 -13.67 7.54 -22.80
CA ALA A 420 -14.57 7.71 -23.94
C ALA A 420 -13.91 7.39 -25.30
N ALA A 421 -12.61 7.09 -25.33
CA ALA A 421 -11.86 6.84 -26.55
C ALA A 421 -11.63 5.34 -26.78
N VAL A 422 -11.74 4.89 -28.03
CA VAL A 422 -11.34 3.55 -28.46
C VAL A 422 -10.01 3.67 -29.18
N ASN A 423 -8.96 3.09 -28.61
CA ASN A 423 -7.60 3.11 -29.17
C ASN A 423 -7.25 1.73 -29.71
N ASP A 424 -6.62 1.64 -30.89
CA ASP A 424 -6.06 0.38 -31.37
C ASP A 424 -4.69 0.14 -30.72
N GLU A 425 -4.59 -0.84 -29.81
CA GLU A 425 -3.33 -1.20 -29.14
C GLU A 425 -2.56 -2.33 -29.85
N SER A 426 -2.99 -2.77 -31.03
CA SER A 426 -2.39 -3.93 -31.70
C SER A 426 -0.89 -3.75 -31.95
N GLU A 427 -0.49 -2.57 -32.44
CA GLU A 427 0.91 -2.23 -32.70
C GLU A 427 1.75 -2.15 -31.41
N LEU A 428 1.17 -1.64 -30.32
CA LEU A 428 1.85 -1.58 -29.01
C LEU A 428 2.15 -2.99 -28.48
N TRP A 429 1.20 -3.91 -28.55
CA TRP A 429 1.40 -5.30 -28.11
C TRP A 429 2.43 -6.04 -28.96
N LEU A 430 2.36 -5.86 -30.28
CA LEU A 430 3.35 -6.44 -31.18
C LEU A 430 4.76 -5.89 -30.93
N ASP A 431 4.88 -4.61 -30.56
CA ASP A 431 6.15 -4.02 -30.13
C ASP A 431 6.67 -4.64 -28.83
N ARG A 432 5.80 -4.80 -27.82
CA ARG A 432 6.16 -5.47 -26.55
C ARG A 432 6.65 -6.90 -26.79
N ILE A 433 5.99 -7.66 -27.65
CA ILE A 433 6.40 -9.02 -28.03
C ILE A 433 7.79 -9.00 -28.68
N ALA A 434 8.02 -8.10 -29.63
CA ALA A 434 9.31 -8.00 -30.33
C ALA A 434 10.46 -7.56 -29.40
N ILE A 435 10.21 -6.63 -28.49
CA ILE A 435 11.18 -6.20 -27.46
C ILE A 435 11.51 -7.37 -26.52
N ALA A 436 10.51 -8.14 -26.09
CA ALA A 436 10.75 -9.31 -25.26
C ALA A 436 11.55 -10.41 -26.00
N GLN A 437 11.32 -10.60 -27.30
CA GLN A 437 12.13 -11.48 -28.15
C GLN A 437 13.58 -11.02 -28.22
N LEU A 438 13.81 -9.72 -28.41
CA LEU A 438 15.13 -9.12 -28.41
C LEU A 438 15.87 -9.37 -27.08
N GLN A 439 15.20 -9.16 -25.94
CA GLN A 439 15.74 -9.45 -24.61
C GLN A 439 16.04 -10.95 -24.40
N ALA A 440 15.33 -11.83 -25.12
CA ALA A 440 15.59 -13.26 -25.15
C ALA A 440 16.67 -13.70 -26.17
N GLY A 441 17.38 -12.76 -26.79
CA GLY A 441 18.45 -13.03 -27.75
C GLY A 441 18.00 -13.22 -29.20
N GLN A 442 16.77 -12.84 -29.55
CA GLN A 442 16.21 -12.92 -30.90
C GLN A 442 15.98 -11.50 -31.48
N PRO A 443 17.00 -10.85 -32.08
CA PRO A 443 16.90 -9.44 -32.48
C PRO A 443 16.10 -9.19 -33.76
N LYS A 444 16.09 -10.15 -34.71
CA LYS A 444 15.49 -9.97 -36.05
C LYS A 444 14.03 -9.48 -36.06
N PRO A 445 13.11 -9.99 -35.19
CA PRO A 445 11.74 -9.48 -35.13
C PRO A 445 11.67 -7.99 -34.76
N ALA A 446 12.49 -7.54 -33.81
CA ALA A 446 12.56 -6.14 -33.41
C ALA A 446 13.15 -5.26 -34.53
N GLU A 447 14.20 -5.73 -35.20
CA GLU A 447 14.83 -5.01 -36.31
C GLU A 447 13.85 -4.80 -37.46
N THR A 448 13.11 -5.86 -37.82
CA THR A 448 12.12 -5.82 -38.90
C THR A 448 10.98 -4.84 -38.60
N ARG A 449 10.47 -4.84 -37.36
CA ARG A 449 9.37 -3.94 -36.97
C ARG A 449 9.78 -2.47 -37.00
N ILE A 450 11.02 -2.16 -36.64
CA ILE A 450 11.50 -0.77 -36.56
C ILE A 450 12.20 -0.30 -37.84
N ALA A 451 12.40 -1.16 -38.85
CA ALA A 451 13.15 -0.82 -40.06
C ALA A 451 12.54 0.36 -40.84
N SER A 452 11.22 0.43 -40.94
CA SER A 452 10.49 1.47 -41.70
C SER A 452 9.85 2.55 -40.83
N GLU A 453 10.01 2.51 -39.50
CA GLU A 453 9.44 3.50 -38.61
C GLU A 453 10.15 4.85 -38.77
N ASN A 454 9.38 5.88 -39.13
CA ASN A 454 9.87 7.22 -39.49
C ASN A 454 8.95 8.34 -38.97
N GLN A 455 7.97 8.03 -38.11
CA GLN A 455 6.98 9.01 -37.63
C GLN A 455 6.86 9.03 -36.11
N ASP A 456 6.94 7.88 -35.43
CA ASP A 456 6.76 7.80 -33.97
C ASP A 456 8.12 7.82 -33.23
N VAL A 457 8.48 9.00 -32.73
CA VAL A 457 9.71 9.21 -31.92
C VAL A 457 9.71 8.34 -30.67
N ARG A 458 8.59 8.23 -29.95
CA ARG A 458 8.53 7.47 -28.68
C ARG A 458 8.72 5.98 -28.94
N ARG A 459 8.14 5.46 -30.02
CA ARG A 459 8.37 4.08 -30.46
C ARG A 459 9.84 3.84 -30.77
N LEU A 460 10.50 4.73 -31.53
CA LEU A 460 11.93 4.62 -31.83
C LEU A 460 12.78 4.62 -30.55
N ILE A 461 12.52 5.52 -29.61
CA ILE A 461 13.23 5.57 -28.31
C ILE A 461 13.12 4.25 -27.56
N ARG A 462 11.91 3.68 -27.44
CA ARG A 462 11.70 2.39 -26.73
C ARG A 462 12.52 1.26 -27.34
N PHE A 463 12.54 1.16 -28.67
CA PHE A 463 13.35 0.13 -29.35
C PHE A 463 14.85 0.40 -29.20
N ALA A 464 15.31 1.65 -29.33
CA ALA A 464 16.71 2.00 -29.18
C ALA A 464 17.25 1.61 -27.78
N GLN A 465 16.49 1.91 -26.72
CA GLN A 465 16.83 1.50 -25.36
C GLN A 465 16.85 -0.03 -25.22
N ALA A 466 15.88 -0.74 -25.78
CA ALA A 466 15.84 -2.19 -25.75
C ALA A 466 17.03 -2.84 -26.48
N PHE A 467 17.43 -2.32 -27.65
CA PHE A 467 18.62 -2.78 -28.38
C PHE A 467 19.91 -2.51 -27.60
N HIS A 468 20.01 -1.36 -26.95
CA HIS A 468 21.15 -1.05 -26.09
C HIS A 468 21.24 -2.03 -24.91
N GLN A 469 20.13 -2.28 -24.21
CA GLN A 469 20.06 -3.23 -23.09
C GLN A 469 20.41 -4.67 -23.50
N ALA A 470 20.03 -5.06 -24.72
CA ALA A 470 20.38 -6.36 -25.30
C ALA A 470 21.83 -6.43 -25.84
N GLY A 471 22.63 -5.36 -25.71
CA GLY A 471 24.03 -5.29 -26.14
C GLY A 471 24.24 -4.91 -27.61
N ASN A 472 23.18 -4.68 -28.40
CA ASN A 472 23.28 -4.27 -29.81
C ASN A 472 23.39 -2.75 -29.94
N ARG A 473 24.51 -2.20 -29.48
CA ARG A 473 24.82 -0.77 -29.47
C ARG A 473 24.79 -0.10 -30.85
N PRO A 474 25.30 -0.72 -31.94
CA PRO A 474 25.27 -0.11 -33.27
C PRO A 474 23.83 0.15 -33.76
N VAL A 475 22.94 -0.83 -33.62
CA VAL A 475 21.52 -0.68 -34.03
C VAL A 475 20.81 0.35 -33.15
N ALA A 476 21.04 0.33 -31.83
CA ALA A 476 20.49 1.35 -30.94
C ALA A 476 20.87 2.78 -31.37
N THR A 477 22.14 3.00 -31.74
CA THR A 477 22.65 4.30 -32.20
C THR A 477 21.97 4.76 -33.50
N GLN A 478 21.81 3.84 -34.46
CA GLN A 478 21.10 4.15 -35.71
C GLN A 478 19.64 4.54 -35.46
N ILE A 479 18.96 3.87 -34.52
CA ILE A 479 17.57 4.17 -34.17
C ILE A 479 17.48 5.52 -33.45
N PHE A 480 18.39 5.84 -32.53
CA PHE A 480 18.45 7.16 -31.88
C PHE A 480 18.66 8.30 -32.88
N ASN A 481 19.60 8.15 -33.82
CA ASN A 481 19.85 9.17 -34.84
C ASN A 481 18.61 9.45 -35.69
N ARG A 482 17.85 8.40 -36.02
CA ARG A 482 16.59 8.53 -36.75
C ARG A 482 15.50 9.18 -35.90
N ALA A 483 15.38 8.81 -34.63
CA ALA A 483 14.46 9.49 -33.69
C ALA A 483 14.77 11.00 -33.62
N SER A 484 16.04 11.37 -33.53
CA SER A 484 16.48 12.77 -33.53
C SER A 484 16.16 13.48 -34.84
N ALA A 485 16.32 12.81 -35.99
CA ALA A 485 16.06 13.40 -37.30
C ALA A 485 14.56 13.74 -37.53
N ILE A 486 13.65 12.99 -36.90
CA ILE A 486 12.20 13.18 -37.09
C ILE A 486 11.53 13.96 -35.95
N ALA A 487 12.21 14.19 -34.82
CA ALA A 487 11.64 14.90 -33.67
C ALA A 487 11.35 16.37 -34.02
N LYS A 488 10.08 16.76 -33.92
CA LYS A 488 9.58 18.10 -34.31
C LYS A 488 9.32 19.00 -33.11
N SER A 489 9.11 18.41 -31.93
CA SER A 489 8.73 19.13 -30.71
C SER A 489 9.81 19.09 -29.64
N MET A 490 9.82 20.07 -28.73
CA MET A 490 10.74 20.08 -27.57
C MET A 490 10.53 18.87 -26.64
N PRO A 491 9.30 18.41 -26.32
CA PRO A 491 9.11 17.20 -25.50
C PRO A 491 9.73 15.94 -26.13
N GLU A 492 9.60 15.75 -27.45
CA GLU A 492 10.24 14.64 -28.15
C GLU A 492 11.76 14.69 -28.05
N GLN A 493 12.35 15.87 -28.28
CA GLN A 493 13.79 16.06 -28.15
C GLN A 493 14.27 15.84 -26.71
N ALA A 494 13.49 16.27 -25.71
CA ALA A 494 13.79 16.04 -24.29
C ALA A 494 13.77 14.55 -23.95
N ALA A 495 12.75 13.82 -24.43
CA ALA A 495 12.65 12.38 -24.26
C ALA A 495 13.85 11.64 -24.88
N ILE A 496 14.32 12.07 -26.06
CA ILE A 496 15.53 11.52 -26.70
C ILE A 496 16.77 11.79 -25.83
N ALA A 497 16.96 13.04 -25.38
CA ALA A 497 18.11 13.41 -24.56
C ALA A 497 18.18 12.57 -23.27
N ASN A 498 17.06 12.46 -22.55
CA ASN A 498 16.98 11.61 -21.37
C ASN A 498 17.28 10.13 -21.71
N ALA A 499 16.70 9.60 -22.78
CA ALA A 499 16.93 8.22 -23.18
C ALA A 499 18.40 7.93 -23.55
N LEU A 500 19.10 8.86 -24.21
CA LEU A 500 20.52 8.76 -24.51
C LEU A 500 21.36 8.70 -23.23
N SER A 501 21.08 9.57 -22.27
CA SER A 501 21.81 9.60 -21.00
C SER A 501 21.59 8.35 -20.15
N GLN A 502 20.36 7.81 -20.12
CA GLN A 502 20.05 6.55 -19.43
C GLN A 502 20.84 5.37 -19.97
N VAL A 503 21.19 5.38 -21.26
CA VAL A 503 21.99 4.33 -21.89
C VAL A 503 23.48 4.65 -21.93
N GLY A 504 23.92 5.79 -21.35
CA GLY A 504 25.32 6.20 -21.31
C GLY A 504 25.86 6.76 -22.64
N TYR A 505 24.98 7.20 -23.55
CA TYR A 505 25.36 7.97 -24.74
C TYR A 505 25.39 9.47 -24.42
N SER A 506 26.17 10.24 -25.18
CA SER A 506 26.18 11.70 -25.03
C SER A 506 24.85 12.29 -25.53
N ALA A 507 24.13 12.95 -24.62
CA ALA A 507 22.93 13.73 -24.94
C ALA A 507 23.25 15.16 -25.42
N ASP A 508 24.52 15.56 -25.43
CA ASP A 508 24.93 16.95 -25.67
C ASP A 508 24.43 17.56 -26.98
N PRO A 509 24.47 16.85 -28.13
CA PRO A 509 23.96 17.41 -29.38
C PRO A 509 22.47 17.77 -29.29
N VAL A 510 21.67 16.91 -28.67
CA VAL A 510 20.22 17.10 -28.53
C VAL A 510 19.92 18.21 -27.52
N LEU A 511 20.62 18.22 -26.38
CA LEU A 511 20.51 19.28 -25.37
C LEU A 511 20.91 20.66 -25.92
N ASN A 512 21.93 20.73 -26.77
CA ASN A 512 22.35 21.98 -27.43
C ASN A 512 21.29 22.48 -28.42
N ALA A 513 20.69 21.58 -29.20
CA ALA A 513 19.61 21.93 -30.14
C ALA A 513 18.34 22.41 -29.39
N LEU A 514 17.98 21.75 -28.29
CA LEU A 514 16.91 22.16 -27.39
C LEU A 514 17.19 23.54 -26.79
N ALA A 515 18.39 23.76 -26.25
CA ALA A 515 18.78 25.03 -25.68
C ALA A 515 18.73 26.17 -26.71
N ALA A 516 19.19 25.92 -27.94
CA ALA A 516 19.09 26.87 -29.03
C ALA A 516 17.63 27.20 -29.37
N SER A 517 16.74 26.20 -29.35
CA SER A 517 15.31 26.39 -29.57
C SER A 517 14.65 27.22 -28.46
N LEU A 518 14.98 26.96 -27.20
CA LEU A 518 14.52 27.76 -26.06
C LEU A 518 15.01 29.23 -26.15
N ARG A 519 16.26 29.44 -26.59
CA ARG A 519 16.83 30.79 -26.75
C ARG A 519 16.16 31.63 -27.86
N LYS A 520 15.41 31.01 -28.78
CA LYS A 520 14.60 31.76 -29.78
C LYS A 520 13.50 32.60 -29.12
N GLU A 521 13.00 32.17 -27.97
CA GLU A 521 12.08 32.98 -27.16
C GLU A 521 12.89 34.05 -26.42
N SER A 522 12.65 35.32 -26.76
CA SER A 522 13.35 36.48 -26.21
C SER A 522 12.90 36.81 -24.78
N VAL A 523 11.65 36.47 -24.42
CA VAL A 523 11.09 36.75 -23.10
C VAL A 523 11.49 35.64 -22.13
N ILE A 524 12.28 35.99 -21.12
CA ILE A 524 12.86 35.04 -20.17
C ILE A 524 11.79 34.23 -19.41
N SER A 525 10.71 34.87 -18.97
CA SER A 525 9.62 34.19 -18.26
C SER A 525 8.95 33.13 -19.14
N LYS A 526 8.62 33.47 -20.39
CA LYS A 526 8.08 32.52 -21.37
C LYS A 526 9.06 31.37 -21.67
N ARG A 527 10.36 31.65 -21.72
CA ARG A 527 11.38 30.61 -21.89
C ARG A 527 11.39 29.63 -20.70
N ALA A 528 11.24 30.12 -19.48
CA ALA A 528 11.10 29.27 -18.28
C ALA A 528 9.81 28.44 -18.33
N GLU A 529 8.69 29.03 -18.73
CA GLU A 529 7.41 28.35 -18.94
C GLU A 529 7.48 27.25 -20.00
N LEU A 530 8.31 27.41 -21.04
CA LEU A 530 8.56 26.36 -22.05
C LEU A 530 9.45 25.22 -21.53
N LEU A 531 10.37 25.49 -20.60
CA LEU A 531 11.28 24.47 -20.05
C LEU A 531 10.59 23.60 -19.00
N LEU A 532 9.73 24.16 -18.15
CA LEU A 532 9.15 23.45 -17.01
C LEU A 532 8.37 22.17 -17.40
N PRO A 533 7.51 22.17 -18.45
CA PRO A 533 6.83 20.97 -18.91
C PRO A 533 7.75 19.86 -19.41
N LEU A 534 9.05 20.15 -19.64
CA LEU A 534 10.04 19.15 -20.05
C LEU A 534 10.62 18.39 -18.85
N SER A 535 10.49 18.90 -17.61
CA SER A 535 11.01 18.26 -16.39
C SER A 535 10.61 16.78 -16.23
N PRO A 536 9.35 16.38 -16.49
CA PRO A 536 8.95 14.97 -16.40
C PRO A 536 9.70 14.05 -17.36
N GLU A 537 10.15 14.55 -18.52
CA GLU A 537 10.88 13.75 -19.51
C GLU A 537 12.32 13.44 -19.04
N PHE A 538 12.83 14.09 -17.99
CA PHE A 538 14.18 13.89 -17.42
C PHE A 538 14.17 13.18 -16.06
N SER A 539 13.12 12.41 -15.74
CA SER A 539 12.93 11.80 -14.41
C SER A 539 14.17 11.06 -13.86
N ASP A 540 14.92 10.41 -14.74
CA ASP A 540 16.06 9.55 -14.39
C ASP A 540 17.44 10.17 -14.73
N ALA A 541 17.49 11.18 -15.60
CA ALA A 541 18.70 11.91 -16.00
C ALA A 541 18.65 13.39 -15.58
N ARG A 542 18.42 13.62 -14.28
CA ARG A 542 18.12 14.95 -13.72
C ARG A 542 19.25 15.98 -13.88
N SER A 543 20.50 15.53 -14.01
CA SER A 543 21.63 16.39 -14.38
C SER A 543 21.38 17.14 -15.69
N ASP A 544 20.67 16.52 -16.62
CA ASP A 544 20.57 17.00 -17.99
C ASP A 544 19.45 18.02 -18.14
N TYR A 545 18.41 17.93 -17.32
CA TYR A 545 17.42 19.00 -17.18
C TYR A 545 18.07 20.31 -16.73
N PHE A 546 18.94 20.26 -15.72
CA PHE A 546 19.67 21.45 -15.26
C PHE A 546 20.75 21.89 -16.25
N ALA A 547 21.44 20.95 -16.91
CA ALA A 547 22.36 21.29 -18.00
C ALA A 547 21.63 21.99 -19.16
N LEU A 548 20.40 21.56 -19.48
CA LEU A 548 19.53 22.23 -20.45
C LEU A 548 19.16 23.64 -19.97
N ALA A 549 18.76 23.80 -18.71
CA ALA A 549 18.44 25.11 -18.13
C ALA A 549 19.65 26.06 -18.18
N GLU A 550 20.84 25.56 -17.86
CA GLU A 550 22.09 26.31 -17.89
C GLU A 550 22.42 26.75 -19.32
N ARG A 551 22.38 25.81 -20.27
CA ARG A 551 22.54 26.10 -21.69
C ARG A 551 21.47 27.09 -22.17
N ALA A 552 20.22 27.00 -21.71
CA ALA A 552 19.19 27.97 -22.07
C ALA A 552 19.39 29.37 -21.43
N GLY A 553 20.39 29.55 -20.56
CA GLY A 553 20.66 30.80 -19.85
C GLY A 553 19.63 31.11 -18.76
N LEU A 554 18.94 30.08 -18.25
CA LEU A 554 17.83 30.21 -17.30
C LEU A 554 18.24 30.04 -15.83
N THR A 555 19.36 29.37 -15.54
CA THR A 555 19.80 29.05 -14.17
C THR A 555 20.04 30.27 -13.29
N ASN A 556 20.26 31.44 -13.89
CA ASN A 556 20.45 32.72 -13.21
C ASN A 556 19.21 33.65 -13.28
N GLN A 557 18.02 33.12 -13.60
CA GLN A 557 16.78 33.89 -13.78
C GLN A 557 15.79 33.59 -12.66
N VAL A 558 15.34 34.64 -11.95
CA VAL A 558 14.56 34.54 -10.71
C VAL A 558 13.29 33.70 -10.91
N GLU A 559 12.58 33.93 -12.02
CA GLU A 559 11.33 33.26 -12.36
C GLU A 559 11.52 31.74 -12.54
N PHE A 560 12.57 31.33 -13.25
CA PHE A 560 12.90 29.92 -13.43
C PHE A 560 13.23 29.27 -12.10
N ILE A 561 14.06 29.90 -11.28
CA ILE A 561 14.48 29.36 -9.98
C ILE A 561 13.26 29.18 -9.06
N THR A 562 12.37 30.18 -8.98
CA THR A 562 11.16 30.08 -8.16
C THR A 562 10.27 28.91 -8.58
N LEU A 563 10.06 28.72 -9.88
CA LEU A 563 9.23 27.63 -10.41
C LEU A 563 9.91 26.26 -10.23
N ALA A 564 11.22 26.16 -10.50
CA ALA A 564 12.00 24.94 -10.33
C ALA A 564 12.06 24.51 -8.86
N ARG A 565 12.21 25.46 -7.93
CA ARG A 565 12.18 25.22 -6.48
C ARG A 565 10.85 24.64 -6.02
N ARG A 566 9.74 25.27 -6.44
CA ARG A 566 8.39 24.79 -6.13
C ARG A 566 8.17 23.37 -6.64
N ASN A 567 8.55 23.13 -7.90
CA ASN A 567 8.42 21.81 -8.53
C ASN A 567 9.28 20.75 -7.80
N ALA A 568 10.54 21.08 -7.48
CA ALA A 568 11.43 20.17 -6.77
C ALA A 568 10.88 19.79 -5.38
N LEU A 569 10.30 20.74 -4.64
CA LEU A 569 9.70 20.45 -3.34
C LEU A 569 8.39 19.66 -3.46
N SER A 570 7.50 20.01 -4.39
CA SER A 570 6.23 19.28 -4.59
C SER A 570 6.45 17.84 -5.03
N GLU A 571 7.47 17.60 -5.85
CA GLU A 571 7.87 16.28 -6.31
C GLU A 571 8.88 15.59 -5.37
N ARG A 572 9.19 16.21 -4.22
CA ARG A 572 10.13 15.71 -3.20
C ARG A 572 11.53 15.36 -3.74
N ARG A 573 12.01 16.10 -4.74
CA ARG A 573 13.33 15.96 -5.39
C ARG A 573 14.41 16.78 -4.64
N THR A 574 14.93 16.23 -3.55
CA THR A 574 15.88 16.93 -2.64
C THR A 574 17.20 17.35 -3.32
N GLU A 575 17.77 16.51 -4.19
CA GLU A 575 19.02 16.85 -4.91
C GLU A 575 18.84 18.03 -5.88
N ASP A 576 17.70 18.06 -6.58
CA ASP A 576 17.33 19.16 -7.48
C ASP A 576 17.14 20.45 -6.69
N ALA A 577 16.47 20.35 -5.54
CA ALA A 577 16.29 21.45 -4.62
C ALA A 577 17.63 21.97 -4.07
N TYR A 578 18.59 21.09 -3.76
CA TYR A 578 19.90 21.47 -3.24
C TYR A 578 20.69 22.31 -4.25
N ARG A 579 20.68 21.93 -5.53
CA ARG A 579 21.33 22.70 -6.61
C ARG A 579 20.76 24.11 -6.77
N LEU A 580 19.52 24.31 -6.33
CA LEU A 580 18.83 25.58 -6.44
C LEU A 580 19.06 26.51 -5.24
N ILE A 581 19.76 26.09 -4.17
CA ILE A 581 20.00 26.91 -2.97
C ILE A 581 20.85 28.15 -3.26
N SER A 582 21.90 28.02 -4.05
CA SER A 582 22.95 29.05 -4.21
C SER A 582 22.65 30.11 -5.27
N SER A 583 21.36 30.42 -5.52
CA SER A 583 21.05 31.34 -6.61
C SER A 583 21.15 32.83 -6.20
N PRO A 584 22.03 33.63 -6.83
CA PRO A 584 22.44 34.94 -6.34
C PRO A 584 21.43 36.09 -6.56
N LYS A 585 20.26 35.85 -7.17
CA LYS A 585 19.33 36.93 -7.58
C LYS A 585 17.98 36.98 -6.86
N GLN A 586 17.74 36.12 -5.87
CA GLN A 586 16.47 36.12 -5.14
C GLN A 586 16.54 36.99 -3.88
N SER A 587 15.36 37.43 -3.42
CA SER A 587 15.27 38.09 -2.12
C SER A 587 15.77 37.12 -1.03
N PRO A 588 16.49 37.61 -0.01
CA PRO A 588 16.93 36.78 1.10
C PRO A 588 15.78 35.97 1.73
N SER A 589 14.61 36.59 1.93
CA SER A 589 13.43 35.94 2.53
C SER A 589 12.94 34.72 1.74
N GLU A 590 12.83 34.80 0.41
CA GLU A 590 12.42 33.66 -0.42
C GLU A 590 13.46 32.53 -0.40
N ASN A 591 14.74 32.89 -0.35
CA ASN A 591 15.81 31.92 -0.23
C ASN A 591 15.77 31.18 1.12
N PHE A 592 15.52 31.91 2.21
CA PHE A 592 15.35 31.31 3.54
C PHE A 592 14.15 30.37 3.60
N ASP A 593 12.98 30.78 3.10
CA ASP A 593 11.79 29.92 3.13
C ASP A 593 12.00 28.64 2.32
N PHE A 594 12.60 28.74 1.13
CA PHE A 594 12.96 27.57 0.34
C PHE A 594 13.92 26.62 1.06
N VAL A 595 15.02 27.14 1.62
CA VAL A 595 16.00 26.34 2.35
C VAL A 595 15.36 25.67 3.57
N LEU A 596 14.47 26.37 4.29
CA LEU A 596 13.73 25.79 5.41
C LEU A 596 12.76 24.69 4.98
N GLN A 597 12.04 24.86 3.87
CA GLN A 597 11.19 23.80 3.32
C GLN A 597 12.00 22.57 2.89
N LEU A 598 13.19 22.77 2.32
CA LEU A 598 14.10 21.68 1.98
C LEU A 598 14.66 20.97 3.23
N ILE A 599 15.01 21.72 4.28
CA ILE A 599 15.41 21.15 5.58
C ILE A 599 14.27 20.30 6.15
N GLU A 600 13.04 20.80 6.14
CA GLU A 600 11.86 20.07 6.61
C GLU A 600 11.62 18.81 5.79
N LEU A 601 11.83 18.87 4.48
CA LEU A 601 11.80 17.69 3.63
C LEU A 601 12.86 16.67 4.05
N HIS A 602 14.12 17.06 4.28
CA HIS A 602 15.16 16.14 4.79
C HIS A 602 14.85 15.59 6.19
N LEU A 603 14.32 16.41 7.10
CA LEU A 603 13.88 15.99 8.43
C LEU A 603 12.76 14.95 8.33
N SER A 604 11.74 15.22 7.49
CA SER A 604 10.65 14.28 7.24
C SER A 604 11.15 12.99 6.60
N GLN A 605 12.22 13.08 5.78
CA GLN A 605 12.88 11.94 5.16
C GLN A 605 13.76 11.14 6.11
N GLY A 606 14.11 11.73 7.25
CA GLY A 606 14.95 11.16 8.29
C GLY A 606 16.45 11.38 8.09
N ASP A 607 16.84 12.26 7.16
CA ASP A 607 18.22 12.64 6.87
C ASP A 607 18.64 13.86 7.72
N PHE A 608 18.87 13.60 9.01
CA PHE A 608 19.22 14.65 9.98
C PHE A 608 20.58 15.28 9.72
N ASN A 609 21.54 14.53 9.20
CA ASN A 609 22.88 15.05 8.92
C ASN A 609 22.80 16.11 7.81
N ARG A 610 22.05 15.81 6.74
CA ARG A 610 21.85 16.77 5.66
C ARG A 610 21.02 17.96 6.11
N ALA A 611 19.92 17.73 6.83
CA ALA A 611 19.11 18.79 7.43
C ALA A 611 19.95 19.71 8.32
N ARG A 612 20.82 19.15 9.18
CA ARG A 612 21.73 19.90 10.05
C ARG A 612 22.75 20.71 9.26
N SER A 613 23.41 20.09 8.28
CA SER A 613 24.37 20.82 7.42
C SER A 613 23.73 21.99 6.67
N LEU A 614 22.44 21.85 6.31
CA LEU A 614 21.68 22.90 5.65
C LEU A 614 21.24 24.02 6.61
N LEU A 615 21.09 23.73 7.91
CA LEU A 615 20.70 24.70 8.93
C LEU A 615 21.80 25.72 9.26
N ASP A 616 23.07 25.40 8.99
CA ASP A 616 24.17 26.35 9.16
C ASP A 616 24.04 27.54 8.22
N LEU A 617 23.57 27.32 6.99
CA LEU A 617 23.40 28.37 6.00
C LEU A 617 22.45 29.49 6.48
N PRO A 618 21.19 29.20 6.90
CA PRO A 618 20.30 30.25 7.35
C PRO A 618 20.78 30.91 8.65
N VAL A 619 21.37 30.16 9.59
CA VAL A 619 21.90 30.69 10.85
C VAL A 619 23.01 31.70 10.60
N GLN A 620 24.05 31.31 9.84
CA GLN A 620 25.19 32.18 9.55
C GLN A 620 24.76 33.42 8.75
N THR A 621 23.85 33.24 7.78
CA THR A 621 23.35 34.37 6.98
C THR A 621 22.59 35.38 7.84
N LEU A 622 21.71 34.94 8.74
CA LEU A 622 20.92 35.87 9.57
C LEU A 622 21.75 36.59 10.63
N LEU A 623 22.75 35.91 11.20
CA LEU A 623 23.60 36.48 12.25
C LEU A 623 24.64 37.45 11.67
N ASN A 624 25.27 37.11 10.54
CA ASN A 624 26.45 37.83 10.06
C ASN A 624 26.18 38.81 8.90
N ALA A 625 25.01 38.74 8.24
CA ALA A 625 24.72 39.65 7.13
C ALA A 625 24.62 41.12 7.59
N PRO A 626 24.99 42.10 6.75
CA PRO A 626 24.73 43.52 7.01
C PRO A 626 23.23 43.77 7.26
N GLU A 627 22.89 44.69 8.17
CA GLU A 627 21.49 44.93 8.55
C GLU A 627 20.59 45.32 7.35
N SER A 628 21.15 46.02 6.35
CA SER A 628 20.48 46.37 5.09
C SER A 628 20.13 45.19 4.19
N SER A 629 20.71 44.00 4.44
CA SER A 629 20.49 42.77 3.67
C SER A 629 19.69 41.71 4.41
N LYS A 630 19.33 41.98 5.67
CA LYS A 630 18.52 41.05 6.47
C LYS A 630 17.02 41.27 6.19
N PRO A 631 16.19 40.21 6.32
CA PRO A 631 14.74 40.36 6.28
C PRO A 631 14.21 41.36 7.32
N PRO A 632 13.01 41.92 7.09
CA PRO A 632 12.27 42.71 8.08
C PRO A 632 12.19 41.97 9.42
N LYS A 633 12.15 42.73 10.53
CA LYS A 633 12.24 42.16 11.89
C LYS A 633 11.19 41.07 12.18
N VAL A 634 9.95 41.24 11.69
CA VAL A 634 8.86 40.26 11.87
C VAL A 634 9.15 38.97 11.09
N GLU A 635 9.54 39.07 9.83
CA GLU A 635 9.93 37.92 9.01
C GLU A 635 11.15 37.20 9.59
N ARG A 636 12.15 37.96 10.03
CA ARG A 636 13.36 37.45 10.67
C ARG A 636 13.04 36.63 11.92
N SER A 637 12.10 37.10 12.74
CA SER A 637 11.62 36.39 13.93
C SER A 637 10.98 35.05 13.56
N SER A 638 10.14 35.01 12.53
CA SER A 638 9.53 33.78 12.00
C SER A 638 10.57 32.79 11.47
N ILE A 639 11.57 33.28 10.72
CA ILE A 639 12.66 32.45 10.19
C ILE A 639 13.50 31.87 11.35
N PHE A 640 13.86 32.68 12.36
CA PHE A 640 14.56 32.18 13.55
C PHE A 640 13.74 31.15 14.32
N HIS A 641 12.42 31.37 14.45
CA HIS A 641 11.51 30.42 15.10
C HIS A 641 11.54 29.06 14.41
N ARG A 642 11.34 29.04 13.09
CA ARG A 642 11.31 27.81 12.28
C ARG A 642 12.67 27.12 12.24
N THR A 643 13.76 27.89 12.14
CA THR A 643 15.14 27.38 12.17
C THR A 643 15.46 26.72 13.52
N ALA A 644 15.09 27.36 14.64
CA ALA A 644 15.33 26.82 15.98
C ALA A 644 14.56 25.52 16.22
N LEU A 645 13.31 25.42 15.77
CA LEU A 645 12.56 24.16 15.81
C LEU A 645 13.23 23.06 14.99
N ASN A 646 13.70 23.38 13.78
CA ASN A 646 14.37 22.43 12.91
C ASN A 646 15.74 22.00 13.45
N LEU A 647 16.49 22.89 14.11
CA LEU A 647 17.71 22.54 14.86
C LEU A 647 17.42 21.56 15.99
N ALA A 648 16.41 21.84 16.82
CA ALA A 648 16.01 20.92 17.89
C ALA A 648 15.57 19.55 17.33
N ARG A 649 14.81 19.53 16.22
CA ARG A 649 14.42 18.30 15.51
C ARG A 649 15.61 17.53 14.93
N ALA A 650 16.66 18.23 14.50
CA ALA A 650 17.92 17.64 14.05
C ALA A 650 18.85 17.20 15.20
N GLY A 651 18.45 17.44 16.46
CA GLY A 651 19.21 17.07 17.66
C GLY A 651 20.20 18.13 18.14
N ASP A 652 20.16 19.35 17.61
CA ASP A 652 21.03 20.47 18.02
C ASP A 652 20.30 21.43 18.97
N SER A 653 20.03 20.91 20.16
CA SER A 653 19.30 21.56 21.24
C SER A 653 19.93 22.88 21.71
N GLU A 654 21.26 22.90 21.82
CA GLU A 654 22.01 24.06 22.30
C GLU A 654 21.93 25.21 21.28
N ALA A 655 22.17 24.92 20.00
CA ALA A 655 22.04 25.91 18.94
C ALA A 655 20.59 26.41 18.82
N ALA A 656 19.60 25.52 18.96
CA ALA A 656 18.19 25.91 18.93
C ALA A 656 17.83 26.91 20.05
N ILE A 657 18.27 26.63 21.29
CA ILE A 657 18.02 27.50 22.45
C ILE A 657 18.75 28.84 22.30
N ALA A 658 20.00 28.81 21.82
CA ALA A 658 20.76 30.03 21.55
C ALA A 658 20.07 30.89 20.49
N LEU A 659 19.59 30.27 19.40
CA LEU A 659 18.92 30.96 18.31
C LEU A 659 17.58 31.59 18.74
N ALA A 660 16.86 30.95 19.66
CA ALA A 660 15.59 31.48 20.17
C ALA A 660 15.75 32.86 20.85
N GLN A 661 16.95 33.22 21.32
CA GLN A 661 17.20 34.52 21.97
C GLN A 661 16.95 35.72 21.04
N TYR A 662 17.05 35.51 19.72
CA TYR A 662 16.90 36.54 18.68
C TYR A 662 15.45 36.79 18.25
N ILE A 663 14.48 36.07 18.81
CA ILE A 663 13.05 36.18 18.47
C ILE A 663 12.41 37.37 19.18
N THR A 664 11.57 38.10 18.44
CA THR A 664 10.78 39.22 18.95
C THR A 664 9.35 39.16 18.42
N PRO A 665 8.32 39.37 19.25
CA PRO A 665 8.34 39.85 20.63
C PRO A 665 8.76 38.81 21.69
N ALA A 666 9.09 39.30 22.91
CA ALA A 666 9.57 38.47 24.02
C ALA A 666 8.63 37.32 24.40
N LYS A 667 7.31 37.52 24.27
CA LYS A 667 6.29 36.49 24.50
C LYS A 667 6.46 35.28 23.57
N GLU A 668 6.73 35.51 22.28
CA GLU A 668 6.97 34.43 21.31
C GLU A 668 8.28 33.70 21.59
N ARG A 669 9.31 34.44 22.00
CA ARG A 669 10.58 33.87 22.45
C ARG A 669 10.39 32.96 23.66
N GLU A 670 9.66 33.40 24.68
CA GLU A 670 9.38 32.60 25.89
C GLU A 670 8.60 31.33 25.54
N GLN A 671 7.57 31.45 24.69
CA GLN A 671 6.82 30.30 24.19
C GLN A 671 7.70 29.31 23.43
N LEU A 672 8.56 29.80 22.53
CA LEU A 672 9.48 28.93 21.80
C LEU A 672 10.52 28.30 22.73
N GLN A 673 11.13 29.06 23.65
CA GLN A 673 12.08 28.51 24.61
C GLN A 673 11.46 27.43 25.48
N GLN A 674 10.19 27.60 25.90
CA GLN A 674 9.45 26.56 26.60
C GLN A 674 9.28 25.31 25.71
N ARG A 675 8.86 25.50 24.45
CA ARG A 675 8.69 24.41 23.47
C ARG A 675 10.00 23.68 23.18
N LEU A 676 11.09 24.42 22.98
CA LEU A 676 12.43 23.87 22.79
C LEU A 676 12.86 23.10 24.03
N ARG A 677 12.72 23.65 25.24
CA ARG A 677 13.00 22.90 26.47
C ARG A 677 12.24 21.57 26.55
N CYS A 678 10.99 21.53 26.08
CA CYS A 678 10.23 20.28 26.00
C CYS A 678 10.78 19.28 24.95
N LEU A 679 11.31 19.77 23.83
CA LEU A 679 11.93 18.96 22.79
C LEU A 679 13.35 18.50 23.19
N THR A 680 14.05 19.29 24.00
CA THR A 680 15.44 19.10 24.41
C THR A 680 15.60 18.49 25.81
N SER A 681 14.53 18.35 26.62
CA SER A 681 14.57 17.66 27.92
C SER A 681 14.61 16.12 27.75
N LEU A 682 15.29 15.68 26.69
CA LEU A 682 15.41 14.33 26.15
C LEU A 682 16.87 14.10 25.76
#